data_AF-U7QDQ0-F1
#
_entry.id   AF-U7QDQ0-F1
#
_cell.length_a   1.000
_cell.length_b   1.000
_cell.length_c   1.000
_cell.angle_alpha   90.00
_cell.angle_beta   90.00
_cell.angle_gamma   90.00
#
_symmetry.space_group_name_H-M   'P 1'
#
loop_
_entity.id
_entity.type
_entity.pdbx_description
1 polymer ?
#
loop_
_entity_poly.entity_id
_entity_poly.type
_entity_poly.pdbx_seq_one_letter_code
_entity_poly.pdbx_strand_id
1 'polypeptide(L)'
;MDIKKNINFFALILLGCLFPLLSASPGWTQTCTETEIRANLLKLKDFYDPSGRKIAQCGKDAIQPLISIIQNKQGNTTAQRFTATEVRGNAVWALTRIYDDSPEVINVLLGVIEDKQDDKWVREAAIRNWNNIFILNQNEERPPEMVKALLAVFKDKQDDSSVRSSAASALGNIGEGSPEVVQDLLAVLNDKQDDSWVRGDTASALGRINEGSPEVVQALLAVLNDKQDDADVRDNAASALGDIGEDSPEVVQDLLAVLNDKQDDAEVRGDAAGALGRIGEDSPEVVQALLAVLNDKQDDSWVRRNVASALGNIGEGKPEVVQALLAVLNDKQDDSEVRSSAALALEDIGEGSPEVVQALLKVLNDKQDDADVRSYAALALEDIGEGLPEVVNALLGVVGDKQDDSEVRHYAASSLTIKLSYLLAETDNLSIQELEQWIELYKPGLAVEDIDEIRRDNLRRNINNLERRLQQKKESQKNRLLLQITGLAILLHVLFWTGLIFLYPKSPQVRATFFWNPKVRKIVGLWYVGLALTWVPFLRERLFEPFRESLLSDADLENFNPQTYFAKSPVQHEASGEIQPLNKAIPEINGQILLVGESGLGKSMFLRHLVQSSEGIVVYLPAHQCDAGVIAAIQEKLDDYVKQDPYFLQSLIYHCAIDICIDGLNEVTPDTQANLIKFVESNFKTNIMMTTQPNWTPLPTEMLKIYTLKPLKYE
;
A
#
# COMPACT_ATOMS: atom_id res chain seq x y z
N MET A 1 6.97 29.21 -6.42
CA MET A 1 8.35 29.06 -6.93
C MET A 1 9.29 28.84 -5.75
N ASP A 2 9.31 27.59 -5.29
CA ASP A 2 10.47 26.69 -5.43
C ASP A 2 11.77 26.83 -4.63
N ILE A 3 12.00 25.73 -3.90
CA ILE A 3 13.16 24.81 -3.95
C ILE A 3 14.13 24.85 -2.76
N LYS A 4 13.79 23.97 -1.81
CA LYS A 4 14.68 23.03 -1.14
C LYS A 4 15.67 22.39 -2.15
N LYS A 5 16.97 22.63 -2.04
CA LYS A 5 18.02 21.75 -2.58
C LYS A 5 19.31 21.94 -1.78
N ASN A 6 19.63 20.98 -0.92
CA ASN A 6 20.99 20.44 -0.71
C ASN A 6 20.99 19.45 0.46
N ILE A 7 20.16 18.41 0.36
CA ILE A 7 20.36 17.17 1.10
C ILE A 7 20.57 16.06 0.05
N ASN A 8 21.79 15.53 0.04
CA ASN A 8 22.21 14.24 -0.52
C ASN A 8 21.91 13.92 -1.99
N PHE A 9 22.77 14.46 -2.87
CA PHE A 9 22.97 13.98 -4.25
C PHE A 9 23.71 12.62 -4.33
N PHE A 10 24.21 12.07 -3.21
CA PHE A 10 24.89 10.77 -3.16
C PHE A 10 24.04 9.62 -2.57
N ALA A 11 22.90 9.89 -1.93
CA ALA A 11 22.01 8.85 -1.40
C ALA A 11 21.00 8.31 -2.42
N LEU A 12 20.90 8.96 -3.59
CA LEU A 12 19.93 8.64 -4.66
C LEU A 12 20.51 7.82 -5.83
N ILE A 13 21.79 7.46 -5.79
CA ILE A 13 22.46 6.69 -6.87
C ILE A 13 22.64 5.19 -6.51
N LEU A 14 22.32 4.78 -5.27
CA LEU A 14 22.42 3.38 -4.83
C LEU A 14 21.08 2.68 -4.53
N LEU A 15 19.95 3.34 -4.79
CA LEU A 15 18.61 2.82 -4.45
C LEU A 15 17.61 2.88 -5.62
N GLY A 16 18.12 3.03 -6.85
CA GLY A 16 17.31 3.14 -8.06
C GLY A 16 17.83 2.25 -9.17
N CYS A 17 17.72 0.93 -8.99
CA CYS A 17 17.72 -0.08 -10.06
C CYS A 17 17.42 -1.46 -9.44
N LEU A 18 16.15 -1.77 -9.19
CA LEU A 18 15.52 -3.08 -9.45
C LEU A 18 14.07 -3.08 -8.92
N PHE A 19 13.16 -3.29 -9.88
CA PHE A 19 11.68 -3.26 -9.83
C PHE A 19 11.04 -1.86 -9.91
N PRO A 20 10.09 -1.63 -10.84
CA PRO A 20 9.07 -2.58 -11.29
C PRO A 20 9.02 -2.82 -12.81
N LEU A 21 8.57 -4.01 -13.23
CA LEU A 21 7.83 -4.26 -14.48
C LEU A 21 7.36 -5.74 -14.46
N LEU A 22 6.33 -6.02 -13.64
CA LEU A 22 5.37 -7.08 -13.94
C LEU A 22 4.23 -6.39 -14.70
N SER A 23 4.47 -6.13 -15.98
CA SER A 23 3.41 -5.88 -16.96
C SER A 23 3.17 -7.21 -17.67
N ALA A 24 1.92 -7.67 -17.59
CA ALA A 24 1.27 -8.60 -18.50
C ALA A 24 2.14 -9.74 -19.07
N SER A 25 1.88 -10.96 -18.61
CA SER A 25 2.07 -12.12 -19.48
C SER A 25 1.51 -11.77 -20.87
N PRO A 26 2.27 -11.96 -21.97
CA PRO A 26 1.65 -11.96 -23.29
C PRO A 26 0.65 -13.12 -23.23
N GLY A 27 -0.63 -12.78 -23.20
CA GLY A 27 -1.68 -13.75 -23.48
C GLY A 27 -1.30 -14.43 -24.79
N TRP A 28 -1.32 -15.75 -24.77
CA TRP A 28 -1.08 -16.56 -25.95
C TRP A 28 -2.18 -16.26 -26.97
N THR A 29 -2.02 -15.24 -27.82
CA THR A 29 -2.86 -15.08 -29.00
C THR A 29 -2.40 -16.14 -29.99
N GLN A 30 -2.96 -17.35 -29.87
CA GLN A 30 -2.91 -18.32 -30.95
C GLN A 30 -3.74 -17.74 -32.10
N THR A 31 -3.08 -17.35 -33.19
CA THR A 31 -3.77 -17.02 -34.44
C THR A 31 -4.48 -18.27 -34.94
N CYS A 32 -5.81 -18.29 -34.85
CA CYS A 32 -6.62 -19.40 -35.32
C CYS A 32 -7.01 -19.22 -36.79
N THR A 33 -7.07 -20.32 -37.53
CA THR A 33 -7.60 -20.34 -38.90
C THR A 33 -9.11 -20.55 -38.90
N GLU A 34 -9.81 -20.06 -39.94
CA GLU A 34 -11.25 -20.31 -40.13
C GLU A 34 -11.59 -21.82 -40.10
N THR A 35 -10.71 -22.66 -40.64
CA THR A 35 -10.85 -24.12 -40.62
C THR A 35 -10.85 -24.68 -39.21
N GLU A 36 -9.97 -24.19 -38.33
CA GLU A 36 -9.89 -24.63 -36.93
C GLU A 36 -11.13 -24.19 -36.14
N ILE A 37 -11.62 -22.97 -36.37
CA ILE A 37 -12.85 -22.45 -35.75
C ILE A 37 -14.04 -23.31 -36.17
N ARG A 38 -14.22 -23.57 -37.47
CA ARG A 38 -15.27 -24.47 -37.99
C ARG A 38 -15.17 -25.88 -37.42
N ALA A 39 -13.96 -26.43 -37.30
CA ALA A 39 -13.75 -27.76 -36.76
C ALA A 39 -14.08 -27.86 -35.26
N ASN A 40 -13.85 -26.79 -34.49
CA ASN A 40 -14.22 -26.72 -33.08
C ASN A 40 -15.72 -26.49 -32.88
N LEU A 41 -16.38 -25.71 -33.74
CA LEU A 41 -17.84 -25.54 -33.72
C LEU A 41 -18.58 -26.87 -33.95
N LEU A 42 -18.09 -27.70 -34.87
CA LEU A 42 -18.63 -29.04 -35.13
C LEU A 42 -18.36 -30.06 -34.00
N LYS A 43 -17.66 -29.66 -32.94
CA LYS A 43 -17.43 -30.50 -31.75
C LYS A 43 -18.18 -29.98 -30.53
N LEU A 44 -18.72 -28.76 -30.59
CA LEU A 44 -19.39 -28.10 -29.49
C LEU A 44 -20.76 -28.74 -29.28
N LYS A 45 -20.87 -29.57 -28.25
CA LYS A 45 -22.12 -30.28 -27.92
C LYS A 45 -23.02 -29.49 -26.99
N ASP A 46 -22.44 -28.67 -26.12
CA ASP A 46 -23.13 -27.84 -25.14
C ASP A 46 -22.23 -26.66 -24.70
N PHE A 47 -22.78 -25.79 -23.84
CA PHE A 47 -22.12 -24.59 -23.32
C PHE A 47 -20.78 -24.87 -22.60
N TYR A 48 -20.65 -26.02 -21.95
CA TYR A 48 -19.48 -26.39 -21.14
C TYR A 48 -18.41 -27.14 -21.94
N ASP A 49 -18.67 -27.44 -23.21
CA ASP A 49 -17.76 -28.16 -24.07
C ASP A 49 -16.39 -27.43 -24.19
N PRO A 50 -15.26 -28.13 -23.94
CA PRO A 50 -13.92 -27.57 -24.07
C PRO A 50 -13.62 -26.92 -25.43
N SER A 51 -14.34 -27.30 -26.48
CA SER A 51 -14.24 -26.72 -27.83
C SER A 51 -14.65 -25.24 -27.87
N GLY A 52 -15.59 -24.82 -27.01
CA GLY A 52 -15.95 -23.41 -26.88
C GLY A 52 -14.82 -22.57 -26.27
N ARG A 53 -14.06 -23.12 -25.31
CA ARG A 53 -12.86 -22.47 -24.76
C ARG A 53 -11.76 -22.30 -25.81
N LYS A 54 -11.59 -23.26 -26.71
CA LYS A 54 -10.61 -23.18 -27.81
C LYS A 54 -10.96 -22.08 -28.80
N ILE A 55 -12.25 -21.85 -29.07
CA ILE A 55 -12.69 -20.74 -29.93
C ILE A 55 -12.44 -19.41 -29.20
N ALA A 56 -12.75 -19.32 -27.91
CA ALA A 56 -12.50 -18.11 -27.10
C ALA A 56 -11.01 -17.73 -27.05
N GLN A 57 -10.11 -18.72 -27.00
CA GLN A 57 -8.64 -18.51 -27.04
C GLN A 57 -8.15 -17.82 -28.32
N CYS A 58 -8.93 -17.88 -29.41
CA CYS A 58 -8.64 -17.17 -30.66
C CYS A 58 -8.90 -15.66 -30.54
N GLY A 59 -9.65 -15.21 -29.52
CA GLY A 59 -9.99 -13.81 -29.31
C GLY A 59 -10.66 -13.16 -30.53
N LYS A 60 -10.22 -11.94 -30.88
CA LYS A 60 -10.80 -11.14 -31.98
C LYS A 60 -10.69 -11.79 -33.35
N ASP A 61 -9.71 -12.68 -33.56
CA ASP A 61 -9.52 -13.37 -34.84
C ASP A 61 -10.67 -14.33 -35.16
N ALA A 62 -11.44 -14.76 -34.15
CA ALA A 62 -12.61 -15.61 -34.36
C ALA A 62 -13.88 -14.85 -34.80
N ILE A 63 -13.95 -13.52 -34.61
CA ILE A 63 -15.17 -12.74 -34.84
C ILE A 63 -15.64 -12.83 -36.29
N GLN A 64 -14.76 -12.50 -37.25
CA GLN A 64 -15.13 -12.49 -38.67
C GLN A 64 -15.51 -13.89 -39.22
N PRO A 65 -14.75 -14.96 -38.92
CA PRO A 65 -15.18 -16.32 -39.23
C PRO A 65 -16.54 -16.69 -38.64
N LEU A 66 -16.82 -16.32 -37.39
CA LEU A 66 -18.10 -16.61 -36.74
C LEU A 66 -19.25 -15.84 -37.40
N ILE A 67 -19.08 -14.55 -37.67
CA ILE A 67 -20.08 -13.73 -38.39
C ILE A 67 -20.40 -14.35 -39.75
N SER A 68 -19.38 -14.76 -40.51
CA SER A 68 -19.54 -15.43 -41.81
C SER A 68 -20.38 -16.72 -41.71
N ILE A 69 -20.18 -17.51 -40.64
CA ILE A 69 -20.97 -18.71 -40.38
C ILE A 69 -22.42 -18.36 -40.03
N ILE A 70 -22.63 -17.36 -39.15
CA ILE A 70 -23.95 -16.92 -38.69
C ILE A 70 -24.79 -16.42 -39.86
N GLN A 71 -24.20 -15.69 -40.81
CA GLN A 71 -24.88 -15.15 -41.99
C GLN A 71 -25.24 -16.23 -43.03
N ASN A 72 -24.58 -17.40 -43.01
CA ASN A 72 -24.79 -18.45 -43.99
C ASN A 72 -25.93 -19.41 -43.62
N LYS A 73 -27.18 -19.03 -43.97
CA LYS A 73 -28.39 -19.81 -43.67
C LYS A 73 -28.52 -21.15 -44.43
N GLN A 74 -27.82 -21.31 -45.56
CA GLN A 74 -27.94 -22.48 -46.44
C GLN A 74 -26.67 -23.37 -46.44
N GLY A 75 -25.81 -23.23 -45.44
CA GLY A 75 -24.50 -23.89 -45.42
C GLY A 75 -24.59 -25.41 -45.61
N ASN A 76 -23.95 -25.91 -46.68
CA ASN A 76 -23.74 -27.35 -46.88
C ASN A 76 -22.84 -27.88 -45.75
N THR A 77 -23.41 -28.54 -44.74
CA THR A 77 -22.62 -29.32 -43.79
C THR A 77 -22.28 -30.67 -44.45
N THR A 78 -21.03 -30.85 -44.85
CA THR A 78 -20.51 -32.18 -45.27
C THR A 78 -20.40 -33.16 -44.09
N ALA A 79 -20.61 -32.70 -42.86
CA ALA A 79 -20.65 -33.52 -41.66
C ALA A 79 -22.07 -34.05 -41.42
N GLN A 80 -22.27 -35.36 -41.54
CA GLN A 80 -23.54 -36.08 -41.30
C GLN A 80 -24.13 -35.93 -39.87
N ARG A 81 -23.49 -35.17 -38.98
CA ARG A 81 -23.77 -35.12 -37.54
C ARG A 81 -24.45 -33.84 -37.06
N PHE A 82 -24.32 -32.71 -37.78
CA PHE A 82 -24.90 -31.43 -37.35
C PHE A 82 -25.59 -30.73 -38.54
N THR A 83 -26.78 -30.18 -38.26
CA THR A 83 -27.55 -29.35 -39.18
C THR A 83 -26.90 -27.98 -39.35
N ALA A 84 -27.21 -27.28 -40.45
CA ALA A 84 -26.77 -25.90 -40.66
C ALA A 84 -27.24 -24.96 -39.53
N THR A 85 -28.44 -25.20 -39.00
CA THR A 85 -29.02 -24.49 -37.86
C THR A 85 -28.17 -24.66 -36.60
N GLU A 86 -27.85 -25.90 -36.21
CA GLU A 86 -27.00 -26.22 -35.04
C GLU A 86 -25.64 -25.51 -35.10
N VAL A 87 -25.01 -25.52 -36.28
CA VAL A 87 -23.72 -24.83 -36.47
C VAL A 87 -23.86 -23.32 -36.34
N ARG A 88 -24.96 -22.72 -36.83
CA ARG A 88 -25.21 -21.29 -36.72
C ARG A 88 -25.47 -20.87 -35.28
N GLY A 89 -26.35 -21.57 -34.55
CA GLY A 89 -26.60 -21.23 -33.14
C GLY A 89 -25.36 -21.44 -32.27
N ASN A 90 -24.55 -22.48 -32.52
CA ASN A 90 -23.25 -22.65 -31.87
C ASN A 90 -22.29 -21.48 -32.17
N ALA A 91 -22.31 -20.95 -33.39
CA ALA A 91 -21.50 -19.80 -33.76
C ALA A 91 -21.96 -18.50 -33.07
N VAL A 92 -23.28 -18.28 -32.99
CA VAL A 92 -23.87 -17.18 -32.19
C VAL A 92 -23.45 -17.31 -30.73
N TRP A 93 -23.54 -18.50 -30.15
CA TRP A 93 -23.14 -18.74 -28.77
C TRP A 93 -21.63 -18.52 -28.55
N ALA A 94 -20.78 -18.99 -29.47
CA ALA A 94 -19.34 -18.85 -29.35
C ALA A 94 -18.89 -17.39 -29.26
N LEU A 95 -19.62 -16.45 -29.87
CA LEU A 95 -19.36 -15.00 -29.72
C LEU A 95 -19.43 -14.54 -28.26
N THR A 96 -20.27 -15.17 -27.41
CA THR A 96 -20.42 -14.79 -26.00
C THR A 96 -19.09 -14.92 -25.26
N ARG A 97 -18.27 -15.93 -25.59
CA ARG A 97 -16.99 -16.17 -24.90
C ARG A 97 -15.85 -15.25 -25.37
N ILE A 98 -16.09 -14.47 -26.43
CA ILE A 98 -15.13 -13.48 -26.93
C ILE A 98 -15.33 -12.15 -26.18
N TYR A 99 -16.52 -11.91 -25.60
CA TYR A 99 -16.87 -10.71 -24.86
C TYR A 99 -16.67 -9.42 -25.66
N ASP A 100 -16.94 -9.48 -26.97
CA ASP A 100 -16.76 -8.35 -27.90
C ASP A 100 -18.12 -7.74 -28.24
N ASP A 101 -18.25 -6.45 -27.96
CA ASP A 101 -19.45 -5.63 -28.17
C ASP A 101 -19.28 -4.66 -29.35
N SER A 102 -18.42 -5.01 -30.31
CA SER A 102 -18.22 -4.19 -31.50
C SER A 102 -19.52 -4.01 -32.30
N PRO A 103 -19.67 -2.88 -33.02
CA PRO A 103 -20.83 -2.66 -33.88
C PRO A 103 -21.08 -3.81 -34.86
N GLU A 104 -20.04 -4.50 -35.33
CA GLU A 104 -20.14 -5.67 -36.20
C GLU A 104 -20.84 -6.85 -35.52
N VAL A 105 -20.51 -7.13 -34.25
CA VAL A 105 -21.16 -8.17 -33.46
C VAL A 105 -22.60 -7.78 -33.15
N ILE A 106 -22.84 -6.54 -32.73
CA ILE A 106 -24.20 -6.04 -32.45
C ILE A 106 -25.09 -6.15 -33.69
N ASN A 107 -24.59 -5.72 -34.85
CA ASN A 107 -25.35 -5.75 -36.11
C ASN A 107 -25.68 -7.19 -36.56
N VAL A 108 -24.78 -8.16 -36.36
CA VAL A 108 -25.09 -9.56 -36.72
C VAL A 108 -26.14 -10.14 -35.79
N LEU A 109 -26.09 -9.82 -34.49
CA LEU A 109 -27.08 -10.28 -33.51
C LEU A 109 -28.46 -9.67 -33.81
N LEU A 110 -28.53 -8.36 -34.07
CA LEU A 110 -29.75 -7.68 -34.50
C LEU A 110 -30.38 -8.36 -35.72
N GLY A 111 -29.58 -8.62 -36.76
CA GLY A 111 -30.07 -9.26 -37.98
C GLY A 111 -30.59 -10.69 -37.78
N VAL A 112 -30.11 -11.41 -36.76
CA VAL A 112 -30.64 -12.71 -36.37
C VAL A 112 -31.94 -12.54 -35.57
N ILE A 113 -31.96 -11.65 -34.58
CA ILE A 113 -33.11 -11.41 -33.70
C ILE A 113 -34.35 -10.97 -34.51
N GLU A 114 -34.15 -10.07 -35.48
CA GLU A 114 -35.21 -9.49 -36.31
C GLU A 114 -35.74 -10.44 -37.39
N ASP A 115 -35.00 -11.50 -37.76
CA ASP A 115 -35.44 -12.43 -38.80
C ASP A 115 -36.42 -13.47 -38.27
N LYS A 116 -37.71 -13.19 -38.45
CA LYS A 116 -38.81 -14.09 -38.06
C LYS A 116 -38.84 -15.43 -38.78
N GLN A 117 -38.12 -15.59 -39.89
CA GLN A 117 -38.02 -16.87 -40.60
C GLN A 117 -36.83 -17.71 -40.12
N ASP A 118 -35.99 -17.16 -39.24
CA ASP A 118 -34.88 -17.89 -38.67
C ASP A 118 -35.35 -18.87 -37.60
N ASP A 119 -34.51 -19.86 -37.31
CA ASP A 119 -34.79 -20.86 -36.31
C ASP A 119 -34.82 -20.24 -34.90
N LYS A 120 -35.86 -20.58 -34.13
CA LYS A 120 -36.09 -20.02 -32.80
C LYS A 120 -34.90 -20.18 -31.85
N TRP A 121 -34.18 -21.30 -31.93
CA TRP A 121 -33.03 -21.54 -31.08
C TRP A 121 -31.86 -20.62 -31.45
N VAL A 122 -31.69 -20.31 -32.74
CA VAL A 122 -30.66 -19.37 -33.21
C VAL A 122 -30.98 -17.94 -32.76
N ARG A 123 -32.27 -17.56 -32.79
CA ARG A 123 -32.76 -16.26 -32.31
C ARG A 123 -32.63 -16.12 -30.80
N GLU A 124 -33.04 -17.13 -30.04
CA GLU A 124 -32.86 -17.23 -28.59
C GLU A 124 -31.37 -17.13 -28.20
N ALA A 125 -30.51 -17.86 -28.91
CA ALA A 125 -29.07 -17.79 -28.71
C ALA A 125 -28.54 -16.37 -28.94
N ALA A 126 -29.06 -15.63 -29.92
CA ALA A 126 -28.65 -14.25 -30.18
C ALA A 126 -29.06 -13.29 -29.07
N ILE A 127 -30.29 -13.42 -28.56
CA ILE A 127 -30.79 -12.63 -27.42
C ILE A 127 -29.97 -12.92 -26.16
N ARG A 128 -29.75 -14.20 -25.83
CA ARG A 128 -28.95 -14.61 -24.67
C ARG A 128 -27.49 -14.19 -24.79
N ASN A 129 -26.93 -14.26 -25.99
CA ASN A 129 -25.58 -13.77 -26.27
C ASN A 129 -25.46 -12.28 -25.92
N TRP A 130 -26.37 -11.45 -26.46
CA TRP A 130 -26.40 -10.03 -26.17
C TRP A 130 -26.53 -9.76 -24.66
N ASN A 131 -27.48 -10.43 -24.00
CA ASN A 131 -27.68 -10.31 -22.55
C ASN A 131 -26.39 -10.59 -21.76
N ASN A 132 -25.67 -11.66 -22.10
CA ASN A 132 -24.42 -12.01 -21.44
C ASN A 132 -23.30 -11.00 -21.71
N ILE A 133 -23.19 -10.47 -22.94
CA ILE A 133 -22.21 -9.43 -23.28
C ILE A 133 -22.48 -8.19 -22.42
N PHE A 134 -23.74 -7.75 -22.34
CA PHE A 134 -24.13 -6.58 -21.55
C PHE A 134 -23.77 -6.73 -20.07
N ILE A 135 -24.17 -7.84 -19.44
CA ILE A 135 -23.91 -8.12 -18.01
C ILE A 135 -22.40 -8.18 -17.72
N LEU A 136 -21.62 -8.86 -18.59
CA LEU A 136 -20.21 -9.12 -18.31
C LEU A 136 -19.30 -7.95 -18.66
N ASN A 137 -19.67 -7.12 -19.63
CA ASN A 137 -18.91 -5.91 -19.97
C ASN A 137 -19.28 -4.70 -19.09
N GLN A 138 -20.31 -4.81 -18.24
CA GLN A 138 -20.83 -3.70 -17.42
C GLN A 138 -21.14 -2.46 -18.27
N ASN A 139 -21.71 -2.67 -19.47
CA ASN A 139 -21.94 -1.59 -20.42
C ASN A 139 -23.00 -0.62 -19.88
N GLU A 140 -22.60 0.64 -19.67
CA GLU A 140 -23.52 1.69 -19.22
C GLU A 140 -24.47 2.15 -20.34
N GLU A 141 -24.05 2.06 -21.60
CA GLU A 141 -24.85 2.47 -22.75
C GLU A 141 -25.61 1.29 -23.37
N ARG A 142 -26.94 1.41 -23.41
CA ARG A 142 -27.86 0.45 -24.03
C ARG A 142 -28.01 0.81 -25.51
N PRO A 143 -27.61 -0.03 -26.48
CA PRO A 143 -27.81 0.27 -27.89
C PRO A 143 -29.32 0.40 -28.16
N PRO A 144 -29.83 1.60 -28.55
CA PRO A 144 -31.26 1.83 -28.69
C PRO A 144 -31.91 0.89 -29.71
N GLU A 145 -31.16 0.50 -30.74
CA GLU A 145 -31.57 -0.44 -31.76
C GLU A 145 -31.82 -1.84 -31.19
N MET A 146 -31.01 -2.27 -30.22
CA MET A 146 -31.17 -3.58 -29.56
C MET A 146 -32.39 -3.59 -28.65
N VAL A 147 -32.57 -2.56 -27.83
CA VAL A 147 -33.78 -2.43 -26.99
C VAL A 147 -35.04 -2.45 -27.86
N LYS A 148 -35.02 -1.70 -28.97
CA LYS A 148 -36.14 -1.67 -29.92
C LYS A 148 -36.40 -3.03 -30.57
N ALA A 149 -35.36 -3.77 -30.96
CA ALA A 149 -35.50 -5.11 -31.53
C ALA A 149 -36.07 -6.10 -30.51
N LEU A 150 -35.59 -6.06 -29.27
CA LEU A 150 -36.11 -6.89 -28.17
C LEU A 150 -37.58 -6.60 -27.88
N LEU A 151 -37.98 -5.32 -27.81
CA LEU A 151 -39.38 -4.93 -27.64
C LEU A 151 -40.26 -5.40 -28.80
N ALA A 152 -39.78 -5.27 -30.03
CA ALA A 152 -40.54 -5.71 -31.21
C ALA A 152 -40.80 -7.21 -31.21
N VAL A 153 -39.82 -8.01 -30.78
CA VAL A 153 -39.95 -9.47 -30.62
C VAL A 153 -40.87 -9.81 -29.46
N PHE A 154 -40.65 -9.20 -28.29
CA PHE A 154 -41.42 -9.42 -27.07
C PHE A 154 -42.94 -9.25 -27.29
N LYS A 155 -43.34 -8.18 -27.99
CA LYS A 155 -44.75 -7.83 -28.25
C LYS A 155 -45.42 -8.66 -29.33
N ASP A 156 -44.66 -9.39 -30.15
CA ASP A 156 -45.23 -10.12 -31.28
C ASP A 156 -45.80 -11.47 -30.83
N LYS A 157 -47.11 -11.50 -30.56
CA LYS A 157 -47.83 -12.73 -30.16
C LYS A 157 -47.82 -13.86 -31.20
N GLN A 158 -47.40 -13.59 -32.44
CA GLN A 158 -47.24 -14.65 -33.44
C GLN A 158 -45.83 -15.26 -33.43
N ASP A 159 -44.91 -14.69 -32.65
CA ASP A 159 -43.57 -15.21 -32.47
C ASP A 159 -43.55 -16.35 -31.44
N ASP A 160 -42.48 -17.16 -31.45
CA ASP A 160 -42.33 -18.30 -30.55
C ASP A 160 -42.14 -17.83 -29.10
N SER A 161 -42.83 -18.49 -28.15
CA SER A 161 -42.80 -18.10 -26.74
C SER A 161 -41.40 -18.13 -26.15
N SER A 162 -40.51 -19.06 -26.54
CA SER A 162 -39.15 -19.09 -25.99
C SER A 162 -38.31 -17.87 -26.39
N VAL A 163 -38.55 -17.36 -27.60
CA VAL A 163 -37.87 -16.15 -28.12
C VAL A 163 -38.42 -14.92 -27.41
N ARG A 164 -39.75 -14.83 -27.23
CA ARG A 164 -40.40 -13.73 -26.50
C ARG A 164 -39.99 -13.68 -25.03
N SER A 165 -39.96 -14.84 -24.37
CA SER A 165 -39.51 -15.01 -22.98
C SER A 165 -38.06 -14.54 -22.83
N SER A 166 -37.18 -14.98 -23.73
CA SER A 166 -35.78 -14.53 -23.75
C SER A 166 -35.64 -13.02 -23.96
N ALA A 167 -36.51 -12.42 -24.78
CA ALA A 167 -36.55 -10.97 -24.96
C ALA A 167 -36.99 -10.25 -23.67
N ALA A 168 -38.01 -10.75 -22.96
CA ALA A 168 -38.44 -10.22 -21.67
C ALA A 168 -37.30 -10.30 -20.63
N SER A 169 -36.65 -11.46 -20.49
CA SER A 169 -35.51 -11.60 -19.58
C SER A 169 -34.35 -10.67 -19.94
N ALA A 170 -34.06 -10.47 -21.24
CA ALA A 170 -33.00 -9.55 -21.66
C ALA A 170 -33.36 -8.10 -21.31
N LEU A 171 -34.60 -7.67 -21.55
CA LEU A 171 -35.07 -6.32 -21.16
C LEU A 171 -34.96 -6.09 -19.64
N GLY A 172 -35.33 -7.10 -18.85
CA GLY A 172 -35.19 -7.08 -17.39
C GLY A 172 -33.74 -6.91 -16.92
N ASN A 173 -32.84 -7.74 -17.45
CA ASN A 173 -31.41 -7.72 -17.08
C ASN A 173 -30.67 -6.45 -17.56
N ILE A 174 -31.12 -5.85 -18.66
CA ILE A 174 -30.62 -4.55 -19.13
C ILE A 174 -31.06 -3.41 -18.16
N GLY A 175 -32.07 -3.65 -17.33
CA GLY A 175 -32.65 -2.66 -16.43
C GLY A 175 -33.36 -1.55 -17.20
N GLU A 176 -33.96 -1.87 -18.35
CA GLU A 176 -34.64 -0.89 -19.20
C GLU A 176 -36.00 -0.50 -18.62
N GLY A 177 -36.00 0.36 -17.61
CA GLY A 177 -37.20 0.89 -16.95
C GLY A 177 -37.82 2.10 -17.66
N SER A 178 -37.73 2.21 -18.99
CA SER A 178 -38.43 3.30 -19.68
C SER A 178 -39.95 3.06 -19.66
N PRO A 179 -40.79 4.12 -19.61
CA PRO A 179 -42.24 3.95 -19.53
C PRO A 179 -42.84 3.10 -20.64
N GLU A 180 -42.25 3.11 -21.85
CA GLU A 180 -42.69 2.26 -22.95
C GLU A 180 -42.50 0.77 -22.62
N VAL A 181 -41.30 0.39 -22.14
CA VAL A 181 -40.98 -1.01 -21.79
C VAL A 181 -41.83 -1.49 -20.62
N VAL A 182 -41.94 -0.69 -19.56
CA VAL A 182 -42.76 -1.05 -18.38
C VAL A 182 -44.22 -1.27 -18.77
N GLN A 183 -44.79 -0.40 -19.61
CA GLN A 183 -46.18 -0.53 -20.05
C GLN A 183 -46.40 -1.76 -20.95
N ASP A 184 -45.44 -2.08 -21.81
CA ASP A 184 -45.51 -3.30 -22.62
C ASP A 184 -45.36 -4.57 -21.78
N LEU A 185 -44.47 -4.57 -20.78
CA LEU A 185 -44.33 -5.66 -19.80
C LEU A 185 -45.65 -5.85 -19.04
N LEU A 186 -46.24 -4.77 -18.51
CA LEU A 186 -47.54 -4.81 -17.84
C LEU A 186 -48.66 -5.35 -18.73
N ALA A 187 -48.66 -5.00 -20.02
CA ALA A 187 -49.67 -5.47 -20.95
C ALA A 187 -49.60 -7.00 -21.16
N VAL A 188 -48.40 -7.58 -21.23
CA VAL A 188 -48.21 -9.04 -21.35
C VAL A 188 -48.51 -9.73 -20.03
N LEU A 189 -48.01 -9.21 -18.90
CA LEU A 189 -48.25 -9.78 -17.57
C LEU A 189 -49.75 -9.95 -17.28
N ASN A 190 -50.56 -8.95 -17.64
CA ASN A 190 -52.00 -8.95 -17.41
C ASN A 190 -52.83 -9.73 -18.45
N ASP A 191 -52.21 -10.18 -19.55
CA ASP A 191 -52.93 -10.95 -20.57
C ASP A 191 -52.98 -12.44 -20.22
N LYS A 192 -54.05 -12.85 -19.54
CA LYS A 192 -54.28 -14.25 -19.14
C LYS A 192 -54.43 -15.25 -20.30
N GLN A 193 -54.46 -14.79 -21.55
CA GLN A 193 -54.49 -15.67 -22.73
C GLN A 193 -53.11 -15.82 -23.37
N ASP A 194 -52.11 -15.08 -22.88
CA ASP A 194 -50.72 -15.23 -23.29
C ASP A 194 -50.08 -16.46 -22.64
N ASP A 195 -48.94 -16.87 -23.18
CA ASP A 195 -48.15 -18.01 -22.71
C ASP A 195 -47.64 -17.76 -21.28
N SER A 196 -47.87 -18.73 -20.37
CA SER A 196 -47.51 -18.57 -18.95
C SER A 196 -46.01 -18.37 -18.76
N TRP A 197 -45.17 -18.98 -19.60
CA TRP A 197 -43.72 -18.83 -19.49
C TRP A 197 -43.28 -17.40 -19.79
N VAL A 198 -43.84 -16.79 -20.85
CA VAL A 198 -43.58 -15.39 -21.19
C VAL A 198 -44.07 -14.45 -20.10
N ARG A 199 -45.22 -14.74 -19.47
CA ARG A 199 -45.77 -13.94 -18.38
C ARG A 199 -44.94 -14.04 -17.10
N GLY A 200 -44.47 -15.24 -16.74
CA GLY A 200 -43.55 -15.45 -15.62
C GLY A 200 -42.24 -14.68 -15.81
N ASP A 201 -41.62 -14.80 -16.98
CA ASP A 201 -40.39 -14.04 -17.31
C ASP A 201 -40.64 -12.52 -17.33
N THR A 202 -41.86 -12.09 -17.66
CA THR A 202 -42.27 -10.67 -17.60
C THR A 202 -42.37 -10.17 -16.16
N ALA A 203 -42.95 -10.95 -15.25
CA ALA A 203 -42.96 -10.63 -13.82
C ALA A 203 -41.53 -10.54 -13.26
N SER A 204 -40.70 -11.55 -13.55
CA SER A 204 -39.27 -11.56 -13.24
C SER A 204 -38.52 -10.34 -13.78
N ALA A 205 -38.81 -9.93 -15.03
CA ALA A 205 -38.19 -8.76 -15.65
C ALA A 205 -38.58 -7.45 -14.93
N LEU A 206 -39.85 -7.28 -14.55
CA LEU A 206 -40.31 -6.12 -13.77
C LEU A 206 -39.61 -6.04 -12.40
N GLY A 207 -39.42 -7.19 -11.74
CA GLY A 207 -38.65 -7.30 -10.50
C GLY A 207 -37.19 -6.83 -10.67
N ARG A 208 -36.49 -7.34 -11.69
CA ARG A 208 -35.08 -7.00 -11.97
C ARG A 208 -34.86 -5.56 -12.43
N ILE A 209 -35.83 -4.97 -13.13
CA ILE A 209 -35.84 -3.53 -13.43
C ILE A 209 -35.92 -2.71 -12.13
N ASN A 210 -36.43 -3.32 -11.05
CA ASN A 210 -36.72 -2.69 -9.78
C ASN A 210 -37.71 -1.53 -9.95
N GLU A 211 -38.77 -1.78 -10.72
CA GLU A 211 -39.83 -0.80 -10.97
C GLU A 211 -40.90 -0.86 -9.87
N GLY A 212 -40.67 -0.14 -8.78
CA GLY A 212 -41.58 -0.03 -7.63
C GLY A 212 -42.80 0.88 -7.84
N SER A 213 -43.19 1.21 -9.08
CA SER A 213 -44.39 2.03 -9.28
C SER A 213 -45.65 1.32 -8.74
N PRO A 214 -46.63 2.06 -8.19
CA PRO A 214 -47.87 1.47 -7.69
C PRO A 214 -48.61 0.63 -8.73
N GLU A 215 -48.49 0.98 -10.01
CA GLU A 215 -49.11 0.21 -11.10
C GLU A 215 -48.47 -1.18 -11.25
N VAL A 216 -47.14 -1.27 -11.17
CA VAL A 216 -46.42 -2.55 -11.23
C VAL A 216 -46.68 -3.41 -10.01
N VAL A 217 -46.58 -2.84 -8.81
CA VAL A 217 -46.84 -3.57 -7.56
C VAL A 217 -48.26 -4.14 -7.56
N GLN A 218 -49.26 -3.35 -7.95
CA GLN A 218 -50.66 -3.82 -8.00
C GLN A 218 -50.90 -4.89 -9.06
N ALA A 219 -50.21 -4.82 -10.22
CA ALA A 219 -50.30 -5.87 -11.22
C ALA A 219 -49.68 -7.20 -10.72
N LEU A 220 -48.53 -7.13 -10.06
CA LEU A 220 -47.88 -8.30 -9.46
C LEU A 220 -48.73 -8.91 -8.33
N LEU A 221 -49.33 -8.09 -7.46
CA LEU A 221 -50.26 -8.56 -6.43
C LEU A 221 -51.51 -9.21 -7.02
N ALA A 222 -52.05 -8.65 -8.10
CA ALA A 222 -53.20 -9.23 -8.79
C ALA A 222 -52.89 -10.62 -9.36
N VAL A 223 -51.68 -10.81 -9.91
CA VAL A 223 -51.19 -12.12 -10.37
C VAL A 223 -50.97 -13.07 -9.20
N LEU A 224 -50.22 -12.64 -8.17
CA LEU A 224 -49.91 -13.43 -6.98
C LEU A 224 -51.18 -14.02 -6.33
N ASN A 225 -52.24 -13.23 -6.25
CA ASN A 225 -53.49 -13.63 -5.60
C ASN A 225 -54.47 -14.39 -6.50
N ASP A 226 -54.20 -14.51 -7.80
CA ASP A 226 -55.09 -15.24 -8.71
C ASP A 226 -54.84 -16.75 -8.65
N LYS A 227 -55.56 -17.44 -7.76
CA LYS A 227 -55.48 -18.89 -7.59
C LYS A 227 -55.88 -19.72 -8.82
N GLN A 228 -56.35 -19.10 -9.91
CA GLN A 228 -56.64 -19.78 -11.17
C GLN A 228 -55.54 -19.57 -12.22
N ASP A 229 -54.56 -18.72 -11.92
CA ASP A 229 -53.39 -18.51 -12.78
C ASP A 229 -52.38 -19.65 -12.61
N ASP A 230 -51.43 -19.72 -13.54
CA ASP A 230 -50.34 -20.67 -13.55
C ASP A 230 -49.41 -20.43 -12.34
N ALA A 231 -49.00 -21.51 -11.68
CA ALA A 231 -48.15 -21.43 -10.48
C ALA A 231 -46.82 -20.74 -10.79
N ASP A 232 -46.23 -21.03 -11.95
CA ASP A 232 -44.95 -20.46 -12.43
C ASP A 232 -45.05 -18.95 -12.72
N VAL A 233 -46.26 -18.39 -12.86
CA VAL A 233 -46.43 -16.94 -13.01
C VAL A 233 -46.56 -16.27 -11.65
N ARG A 234 -47.14 -16.99 -10.68
CA ARG A 234 -47.42 -16.49 -9.34
C ARG A 234 -46.20 -16.50 -8.44
N ASP A 235 -45.38 -17.53 -8.50
CA ASP A 235 -44.09 -17.58 -7.78
C ASP A 235 -43.15 -16.48 -8.29
N ASN A 236 -43.04 -16.29 -9.62
CA ASN A 236 -42.31 -15.21 -10.26
C ASN A 236 -42.84 -13.83 -9.83
N ALA A 237 -44.15 -13.68 -9.66
CA ALA A 237 -44.73 -12.45 -9.13
C ALA A 237 -44.35 -12.22 -7.65
N ALA A 238 -44.37 -13.26 -6.82
CA ALA A 238 -43.91 -13.18 -5.43
C ALA A 238 -42.43 -12.77 -5.37
N SER A 239 -41.59 -13.44 -6.18
CA SER A 239 -40.16 -13.19 -6.27
C SER A 239 -39.87 -11.76 -6.75
N ALA A 240 -40.59 -11.27 -7.76
CA ALA A 240 -40.48 -9.91 -8.26
C ALA A 240 -40.87 -8.85 -7.21
N LEU A 241 -41.92 -9.09 -6.41
CA LEU A 241 -42.26 -8.23 -5.28
C LEU A 241 -41.13 -8.17 -4.24
N GLY A 242 -40.49 -9.31 -3.97
CA GLY A 242 -39.31 -9.40 -3.11
C GLY A 242 -38.11 -8.62 -3.65
N ASP A 243 -37.85 -8.69 -4.96
CA ASP A 243 -36.75 -8.00 -5.62
C ASP A 243 -36.96 -6.48 -5.70
N ILE A 244 -38.22 -6.03 -5.84
CA ILE A 244 -38.60 -4.62 -5.75
C ILE A 244 -38.37 -4.10 -4.32
N GLY A 245 -38.64 -4.94 -3.31
CA GLY A 245 -38.43 -4.59 -1.90
C GLY A 245 -39.45 -3.59 -1.35
N GLU A 246 -40.64 -3.50 -1.95
CA GLU A 246 -41.72 -2.64 -1.45
C GLU A 246 -42.32 -3.21 -0.16
N ASP A 247 -42.10 -2.53 0.97
CA ASP A 247 -42.50 -2.95 2.32
C ASP A 247 -43.93 -2.52 2.70
N SER A 248 -44.76 -2.16 1.71
CA SER A 248 -46.11 -1.70 1.98
C SER A 248 -46.93 -2.77 2.72
N PRO A 249 -47.82 -2.38 3.65
CA PRO A 249 -48.62 -3.36 4.42
C PRO A 249 -49.45 -4.29 3.55
N GLU A 250 -49.88 -3.84 2.37
CA GLU A 250 -50.64 -4.67 1.43
C GLU A 250 -49.78 -5.80 0.86
N VAL A 251 -48.56 -5.50 0.40
CA VAL A 251 -47.62 -6.49 -0.14
C VAL A 251 -47.27 -7.53 0.93
N VAL A 252 -46.92 -7.08 2.13
CA VAL A 252 -46.55 -7.98 3.24
C VAL A 252 -47.71 -8.90 3.61
N GLN A 253 -48.93 -8.37 3.69
CA GLN A 253 -50.11 -9.16 4.08
C GLN A 253 -50.50 -10.18 3.01
N ASP A 254 -50.39 -9.85 1.73
CA ASP A 254 -50.67 -10.78 0.64
C ASP A 254 -49.62 -11.90 0.56
N LEU A 255 -48.33 -11.57 0.72
CA LEU A 255 -47.26 -12.58 0.81
C LEU A 255 -47.46 -13.50 2.03
N LEU A 256 -47.88 -12.96 3.18
CA LEU A 256 -48.23 -13.76 4.36
C LEU A 256 -49.44 -14.66 4.11
N ALA A 257 -50.46 -14.16 3.41
CA ALA A 257 -51.64 -14.95 3.06
C ALA A 257 -51.26 -16.14 2.16
N VAL A 258 -50.40 -15.91 1.17
CA VAL A 258 -49.85 -16.96 0.29
C VAL A 258 -49.03 -17.97 1.08
N LEU A 259 -48.05 -17.52 1.87
CA LEU A 259 -47.20 -18.39 2.71
C LEU A 259 -48.03 -19.36 3.58
N ASN A 260 -49.12 -18.85 4.16
CA ASN A 260 -49.97 -19.61 5.08
C ASN A 260 -51.03 -20.49 4.38
N ASP A 261 -51.23 -20.35 3.07
CA ASP A 261 -52.20 -21.15 2.33
C ASP A 261 -51.65 -22.54 2.01
N LYS A 262 -51.87 -23.50 2.92
CA LYS A 262 -51.43 -24.90 2.78
C LYS A 262 -52.03 -25.63 1.58
N GLN A 263 -52.99 -25.05 0.86
CA GLN A 263 -53.54 -25.63 -0.37
C GLN A 263 -52.91 -25.06 -1.64
N ASP A 264 -52.07 -24.04 -1.51
CA ASP A 264 -51.34 -23.45 -2.60
C ASP A 264 -50.09 -24.27 -2.97
N ASP A 265 -49.52 -23.97 -4.13
CA ASP A 265 -48.32 -24.61 -4.62
C ASP A 265 -47.10 -24.31 -3.72
N ALA A 266 -46.25 -25.32 -3.50
CA ALA A 266 -45.10 -25.21 -2.62
C ALA A 266 -44.05 -24.21 -3.15
N GLU A 267 -43.91 -24.06 -4.47
CA GLU A 267 -42.97 -23.11 -5.07
C GLU A 267 -43.44 -21.67 -4.82
N VAL A 268 -44.72 -21.39 -5.06
CA VAL A 268 -45.32 -20.07 -4.79
C VAL A 268 -45.21 -19.67 -3.32
N ARG A 269 -45.44 -20.62 -2.41
CA ARG A 269 -45.31 -20.39 -0.96
C ARG A 269 -43.86 -20.18 -0.53
N GLY A 270 -42.93 -20.94 -1.11
CA GLY A 270 -41.50 -20.80 -0.87
C GLY A 270 -40.98 -19.44 -1.33
N ASP A 271 -41.41 -18.99 -2.51
CA ASP A 271 -41.04 -17.69 -3.06
C ASP A 271 -41.68 -16.53 -2.30
N ALA A 272 -42.89 -16.70 -1.77
CA ALA A 272 -43.47 -15.73 -0.85
C ALA A 272 -42.65 -15.57 0.45
N ALA A 273 -42.15 -16.68 1.01
CA ALA A 273 -41.23 -16.62 2.16
C ALA A 273 -39.92 -15.92 1.79
N GLY A 274 -39.32 -16.29 0.65
CA GLY A 274 -38.10 -15.66 0.15
C GLY A 274 -38.26 -14.16 -0.09
N ALA A 275 -39.41 -13.74 -0.64
CA ALA A 275 -39.75 -12.35 -0.87
C ALA A 275 -39.85 -11.56 0.45
N LEU A 276 -40.55 -12.09 1.46
CA LEU A 276 -40.60 -11.49 2.80
C LEU A 276 -39.20 -11.31 3.39
N GLY A 277 -38.32 -12.30 3.22
CA GLY A 277 -36.92 -12.21 3.64
C GLY A 277 -36.13 -11.12 2.91
N ARG A 278 -36.32 -10.95 1.60
CA ARG A 278 -35.63 -9.93 0.78
C ARG A 278 -36.15 -8.51 1.00
N ILE A 279 -37.45 -8.35 1.24
CA ILE A 279 -38.05 -7.07 1.66
C ILE A 279 -37.41 -6.60 2.97
N GLY A 280 -37.02 -7.54 3.84
CA GLY A 280 -36.40 -7.21 5.12
C GLY A 280 -37.40 -6.80 6.20
N GLU A 281 -38.69 -7.07 5.99
CA GLU A 281 -39.74 -6.76 6.96
C GLU A 281 -39.65 -7.72 8.16
N ASP A 282 -39.13 -7.20 9.27
CA ASP A 282 -38.79 -7.98 10.46
C ASP A 282 -39.84 -7.90 11.58
N SER A 283 -41.06 -7.45 11.25
CA SER A 283 -42.12 -7.31 12.23
C SER A 283 -42.46 -8.65 12.92
N PRO A 284 -42.95 -8.60 14.17
CA PRO A 284 -43.30 -9.81 14.92
C PRO A 284 -44.29 -10.71 14.19
N GLU A 285 -45.19 -10.15 13.39
CA GLU A 285 -46.16 -10.93 12.61
C GLU A 285 -45.46 -11.80 11.55
N VAL A 286 -44.56 -11.21 10.76
CA VAL A 286 -43.79 -11.92 9.72
C VAL A 286 -42.90 -12.98 10.34
N VAL A 287 -42.14 -12.62 11.37
CA VAL A 287 -41.24 -13.56 12.06
C VAL A 287 -42.01 -14.73 12.65
N GLN A 288 -43.16 -14.51 13.29
CA GLN A 288 -43.96 -15.59 13.88
C GLN A 288 -44.60 -16.49 12.80
N ALA A 289 -45.02 -15.94 11.66
CA ALA A 289 -45.53 -16.73 10.54
C ALA A 289 -44.45 -17.64 9.95
N LEU A 290 -43.25 -17.09 9.71
CA LEU A 290 -42.10 -17.86 9.23
C LEU A 290 -41.70 -18.94 10.25
N LEU A 291 -41.63 -18.62 11.54
CA LEU A 291 -41.34 -19.61 12.59
C LEU A 291 -42.40 -20.73 12.65
N ALA A 292 -43.67 -20.42 12.44
CA ALA A 292 -44.73 -21.42 12.41
C ALA A 292 -44.53 -22.41 11.25
N VAL A 293 -44.17 -21.91 10.06
CA VAL A 293 -43.88 -22.74 8.89
C VAL A 293 -42.60 -23.56 9.06
N LEU A 294 -41.53 -22.96 9.58
CA LEU A 294 -40.25 -23.65 9.82
C LEU A 294 -40.44 -24.87 10.75
N ASN A 295 -41.27 -24.74 11.78
CA ASN A 295 -41.53 -25.76 12.78
C ASN A 295 -42.58 -26.80 12.36
N ASP A 296 -43.32 -26.57 11.27
CA ASP A 296 -44.31 -27.52 10.76
C ASP A 296 -43.63 -28.64 9.97
N LYS A 297 -43.26 -29.72 10.66
CA LYS A 297 -42.60 -30.90 10.05
C LYS A 297 -43.44 -31.64 9.01
N GLN A 298 -44.71 -31.28 8.83
CA GLN A 298 -45.57 -31.85 7.78
C GLN A 298 -45.65 -30.97 6.54
N ASP A 299 -45.07 -29.76 6.60
CA ASP A 299 -44.98 -28.88 5.45
C ASP A 299 -43.88 -29.32 4.48
N ASP A 300 -43.94 -28.80 3.26
CA ASP A 300 -42.99 -29.11 2.20
C ASP A 300 -41.59 -28.60 2.54
N SER A 301 -40.56 -29.42 2.26
CA SER A 301 -39.17 -29.07 2.57
C SER A 301 -38.67 -27.88 1.75
N TRP A 302 -39.18 -27.67 0.53
CA TRP A 302 -38.89 -26.49 -0.28
C TRP A 302 -39.39 -25.20 0.37
N VAL A 303 -40.58 -25.23 0.96
CA VAL A 303 -41.12 -24.06 1.67
C VAL A 303 -40.28 -23.81 2.93
N ARG A 304 -40.02 -24.86 3.71
CA ARG A 304 -39.30 -24.74 4.99
C ARG A 304 -37.85 -24.28 4.84
N ARG A 305 -37.15 -24.70 3.79
CA ARG A 305 -35.78 -24.23 3.53
C ARG A 305 -35.76 -22.75 3.12
N ASN A 306 -36.71 -22.29 2.31
CA ASN A 306 -36.84 -20.87 1.94
C ASN A 306 -37.20 -20.01 3.14
N VAL A 307 -38.06 -20.53 4.03
CA VAL A 307 -38.37 -19.92 5.32
C VAL A 307 -37.14 -19.83 6.22
N ALA A 308 -36.30 -20.86 6.30
CA ALA A 308 -35.05 -20.82 7.05
C ALA A 308 -34.13 -19.72 6.51
N SER A 309 -33.97 -19.61 5.18
CA SER A 309 -33.21 -18.53 4.55
C SER A 309 -33.80 -17.14 4.82
N ALA A 310 -35.12 -16.97 4.70
CA ALA A 310 -35.80 -15.71 5.01
C ALA A 310 -35.58 -15.28 6.46
N LEU A 311 -35.61 -16.23 7.39
CA LEU A 311 -35.30 -15.99 8.80
C LEU A 311 -33.83 -15.63 9.04
N GLY A 312 -32.89 -16.10 8.21
CA GLY A 312 -31.51 -15.61 8.22
C GLY A 312 -31.42 -14.12 7.86
N ASN A 313 -32.21 -13.68 6.88
CA ASN A 313 -32.18 -12.27 6.44
C ASN A 313 -32.80 -11.30 7.46
N ILE A 314 -33.84 -11.71 8.19
CA ILE A 314 -34.60 -10.82 9.10
C ILE A 314 -34.44 -11.14 10.59
N GLY A 315 -33.72 -12.21 10.92
CA GLY A 315 -33.62 -12.79 12.26
C GLY A 315 -32.57 -12.18 13.17
N GLU A 316 -31.78 -11.21 12.68
CA GLU A 316 -30.71 -10.57 13.46
C GLU A 316 -31.25 -10.02 14.79
N GLY A 317 -30.54 -10.30 15.88
CA GLY A 317 -30.92 -9.89 17.23
C GLY A 317 -32.16 -10.58 17.83
N LYS A 318 -32.71 -11.64 17.20
CA LYS A 318 -33.93 -12.35 17.66
C LYS A 318 -33.61 -13.76 18.18
N PRO A 319 -33.48 -13.97 19.51
CA PRO A 319 -33.09 -15.26 20.08
C PRO A 319 -34.04 -16.42 19.72
N GLU A 320 -35.34 -16.15 19.59
CA GLU A 320 -36.33 -17.15 19.19
C GLU A 320 -36.06 -17.72 17.79
N VAL A 321 -35.50 -16.92 16.87
CA VAL A 321 -35.13 -17.36 15.52
C VAL A 321 -33.91 -18.26 15.58
N VAL A 322 -32.86 -17.83 16.29
CA VAL A 322 -31.64 -18.63 16.53
C VAL A 322 -31.99 -19.99 17.12
N GLN A 323 -32.86 -20.02 18.14
CA GLN A 323 -33.25 -21.27 18.81
C GLN A 323 -34.06 -22.20 17.89
N ALA A 324 -34.93 -21.66 17.03
CA ALA A 324 -35.67 -22.46 16.06
C ALA A 324 -34.75 -23.06 14.99
N LEU A 325 -33.82 -22.27 14.45
CA LEU A 325 -32.84 -22.75 13.47
C LEU A 325 -31.89 -23.79 14.08
N LEU A 326 -31.46 -23.60 15.34
CA LEU A 326 -30.68 -24.62 16.07
C LEU A 326 -31.45 -25.93 16.27
N ALA A 327 -32.75 -25.86 16.54
CA ALA A 327 -33.59 -27.03 16.68
C ALA A 327 -33.71 -27.79 15.34
N VAL A 328 -33.86 -27.08 14.22
CA VAL A 328 -33.86 -27.66 12.87
C VAL A 328 -32.51 -28.28 12.55
N LEU A 329 -31.40 -27.55 12.71
CA LEU A 329 -30.04 -28.03 12.43
C LEU A 329 -29.73 -29.35 13.14
N ASN A 330 -30.15 -29.48 14.41
CA ASN A 330 -29.90 -30.65 15.25
C ASN A 330 -30.89 -31.81 15.03
N ASP A 331 -31.97 -31.62 14.28
CA ASP A 331 -32.95 -32.66 14.03
C ASP A 331 -32.52 -33.54 12.85
N LYS A 332 -31.80 -34.63 13.15
CA LYS A 332 -31.34 -35.60 12.16
C LYS A 332 -32.43 -36.37 11.42
N GLN A 333 -33.70 -36.19 11.77
CA GLN A 333 -34.81 -36.80 11.04
C GLN A 333 -35.46 -35.81 10.07
N ASP A 334 -35.02 -34.55 10.10
CA ASP A 334 -35.45 -33.51 9.18
C ASP A 334 -34.74 -33.62 7.83
N ASP A 335 -35.31 -32.97 6.83
CA ASP A 335 -34.77 -32.89 5.48
C ASP A 335 -33.40 -32.17 5.46
N SER A 336 -32.44 -32.76 4.74
CA SER A 336 -31.06 -32.27 4.70
C SER A 336 -30.93 -30.87 4.07
N GLU A 337 -31.81 -30.51 3.13
CA GLU A 337 -31.80 -29.15 2.54
C GLU A 337 -32.27 -28.12 3.57
N VAL A 338 -33.32 -28.42 4.33
CA VAL A 338 -33.81 -27.53 5.40
C VAL A 338 -32.76 -27.34 6.49
N ARG A 339 -32.07 -28.41 6.88
CA ARG A 339 -30.96 -28.35 7.85
C ARG A 339 -29.76 -27.56 7.34
N SER A 340 -29.45 -27.70 6.05
CA SER A 340 -28.38 -26.94 5.40
C SER A 340 -28.70 -25.45 5.32
N SER A 341 -29.92 -25.09 4.94
CA SER A 341 -30.40 -23.70 4.99
C SER A 341 -30.43 -23.15 6.41
N ALA A 342 -30.72 -23.96 7.43
CA ALA A 342 -30.63 -23.54 8.82
C ALA A 342 -29.18 -23.27 9.25
N ALA A 343 -28.20 -24.05 8.78
CA ALA A 343 -26.78 -23.78 9.03
C ALA A 343 -26.33 -22.45 8.44
N LEU A 344 -26.73 -22.14 7.20
CA LEU A 344 -26.46 -20.86 6.53
C LEU A 344 -27.17 -19.69 7.22
N ALA A 345 -28.45 -19.82 7.56
CA ALA A 345 -29.16 -18.76 8.26
C ALA A 345 -28.53 -18.45 9.63
N LEU A 346 -27.95 -19.47 10.30
CA LEU A 346 -27.19 -19.31 11.53
C LEU A 346 -25.81 -18.67 11.34
N GLU A 347 -25.24 -18.73 10.13
CA GLU A 347 -24.07 -17.93 9.76
C GLU A 347 -24.44 -16.44 9.84
N ASP A 348 -25.54 -16.06 9.18
CA ASP A 348 -25.97 -14.68 9.06
C ASP A 348 -26.38 -14.04 10.40
N ILE A 349 -27.06 -14.78 11.28
CA ILE A 349 -27.64 -14.21 12.52
C ILE A 349 -26.98 -14.72 13.82
N GLY A 350 -26.04 -15.66 13.73
CA GLY A 350 -25.50 -16.36 14.89
C GLY A 350 -24.52 -15.54 15.75
N GLU A 351 -24.02 -14.41 15.22
CA GLU A 351 -23.08 -13.46 15.85
C GLU A 351 -21.89 -14.11 16.60
N GLY A 352 -21.41 -15.26 16.13
CA GLY A 352 -20.33 -16.00 16.80
C GLY A 352 -20.67 -16.50 18.21
N SER A 353 -21.96 -16.61 18.55
CA SER A 353 -22.39 -17.09 19.85
C SER A 353 -21.85 -18.51 20.12
N PRO A 354 -21.34 -18.80 21.34
CA PRO A 354 -20.75 -20.11 21.63
C PRO A 354 -21.71 -21.28 21.41
N GLU A 355 -23.02 -21.07 21.59
CA GLU A 355 -24.03 -22.09 21.34
C GLU A 355 -24.09 -22.49 19.86
N VAL A 356 -24.12 -21.52 18.95
CA VAL A 356 -24.20 -21.77 17.51
C VAL A 356 -22.91 -22.39 16.99
N VAL A 357 -21.75 -21.85 17.41
CA VAL A 357 -20.44 -22.43 17.05
C VAL A 357 -20.35 -23.90 17.49
N GLN A 358 -20.77 -24.22 18.71
CA GLN A 358 -20.71 -25.60 19.22
C GLN A 358 -21.70 -26.52 18.50
N ALA A 359 -22.88 -26.02 18.12
CA ALA A 359 -23.84 -26.79 17.32
C ALA A 359 -23.31 -27.13 15.92
N LEU A 360 -22.73 -26.15 15.22
CA LEU A 360 -22.13 -26.37 13.90
C LEU A 360 -20.89 -27.27 13.99
N LEU A 361 -20.04 -27.11 15.02
CA LEU A 361 -18.90 -28.01 15.26
C LEU A 361 -19.35 -29.46 15.49
N LYS A 362 -20.46 -29.65 16.21
CA LYS A 362 -21.03 -30.97 16.44
C LYS A 362 -21.49 -31.61 15.12
N VAL A 363 -22.18 -30.84 14.27
CA VAL A 363 -22.62 -31.29 12.94
C VAL A 363 -21.41 -31.62 12.06
N LEU A 364 -20.46 -30.72 11.91
CA LEU A 364 -19.25 -30.89 11.09
C LEU A 364 -18.49 -32.19 11.44
N ASN A 365 -18.34 -32.47 12.73
CA ASN A 365 -17.58 -33.62 13.23
C ASN A 365 -18.38 -34.95 13.23
N ASP A 366 -19.68 -34.91 12.96
CA ASP A 366 -20.50 -36.12 12.93
C ASP A 366 -20.44 -36.80 11.56
N LYS A 367 -19.52 -37.77 11.42
CA LYS A 367 -19.31 -38.51 10.17
C LYS A 367 -20.49 -39.38 9.72
N GLN A 368 -21.54 -39.49 10.52
CA GLN A 368 -22.77 -40.20 10.15
C GLN A 368 -23.88 -39.24 9.69
N ASP A 369 -23.62 -37.95 9.74
CA ASP A 369 -24.53 -36.91 9.26
C ASP A 369 -24.39 -36.72 7.74
N ASP A 370 -25.37 -36.04 7.15
CA ASP A 370 -25.42 -35.76 5.72
C ASP A 370 -24.25 -34.90 5.28
N ALA A 371 -23.60 -35.27 4.17
CA ALA A 371 -22.43 -34.55 3.66
C ALA A 371 -22.74 -33.09 3.33
N ASP A 372 -23.94 -32.80 2.79
CA ASP A 372 -24.38 -31.44 2.49
C ASP A 372 -24.46 -30.60 3.78
N VAL A 373 -25.14 -31.11 4.81
CA VAL A 373 -25.33 -30.38 6.08
C VAL A 373 -23.98 -30.12 6.75
N ARG A 374 -23.06 -31.10 6.72
CA ARG A 374 -21.69 -30.94 7.22
C ARG A 374 -20.88 -29.91 6.43
N SER A 375 -21.07 -29.87 5.12
CA SER A 375 -20.43 -28.91 4.22
C SER A 375 -20.88 -27.48 4.51
N TYR A 376 -22.18 -27.26 4.66
CA TYR A 376 -22.73 -25.96 5.04
C TYR A 376 -22.40 -25.57 6.47
N ALA A 377 -22.26 -26.54 7.39
CA ALA A 377 -21.74 -26.26 8.73
C ALA A 377 -20.26 -25.81 8.68
N ALA A 378 -19.44 -26.37 7.79
CA ALA A 378 -18.06 -25.92 7.59
C ALA A 378 -18.00 -24.48 7.05
N LEU A 379 -18.88 -24.15 6.10
CA LEU A 379 -19.04 -22.78 5.58
C LEU A 379 -19.46 -21.81 6.68
N ALA A 380 -20.55 -22.10 7.40
CA ALA A 380 -21.04 -21.22 8.46
C ALA A 380 -19.97 -20.96 9.55
N LEU A 381 -19.19 -21.98 9.89
CA LEU A 381 -18.07 -21.86 10.84
C LEU A 381 -16.92 -20.97 10.36
N GLU A 382 -16.83 -20.67 9.06
CA GLU A 382 -15.86 -19.72 8.52
C GLU A 382 -16.06 -18.32 9.12
N ASP A 383 -17.30 -17.84 9.09
CA ASP A 383 -17.67 -16.48 9.47
C ASP A 383 -17.92 -16.37 10.98
N ILE A 384 -18.78 -17.23 11.54
CA ILE A 384 -19.12 -17.13 12.96
C ILE A 384 -18.07 -17.75 13.89
N GLY A 385 -17.25 -18.66 13.37
CA GLY A 385 -16.17 -19.31 14.09
C GLY A 385 -14.86 -18.50 14.06
N GLU A 386 -14.94 -17.24 13.61
CA GLU A 386 -13.79 -16.42 13.33
C GLU A 386 -12.87 -16.30 14.55
N GLY A 387 -11.61 -16.69 14.39
CA GLY A 387 -10.62 -16.48 15.44
C GLY A 387 -10.60 -17.57 16.52
N LEU A 388 -11.46 -18.60 16.42
CA LEU A 388 -11.53 -19.67 17.42
C LEU A 388 -10.60 -20.85 17.08
N PRO A 389 -9.62 -21.19 17.95
CA PRO A 389 -8.69 -22.29 17.69
C PRO A 389 -9.39 -23.66 17.54
N GLU A 390 -10.51 -23.87 18.23
CA GLU A 390 -11.29 -25.10 18.12
C GLU A 390 -11.90 -25.30 16.73
N VAL A 391 -12.34 -24.22 16.07
CA VAL A 391 -12.88 -24.24 14.71
C VAL A 391 -11.80 -24.58 13.70
N VAL A 392 -10.66 -23.90 13.78
CA VAL A 392 -9.52 -24.17 12.90
C VAL A 392 -9.04 -25.61 13.03
N ASN A 393 -8.96 -26.13 14.26
CA ASN A 393 -8.57 -27.53 14.49
C ASN A 393 -9.59 -28.52 13.93
N ALA A 394 -10.89 -28.26 14.07
CA ALA A 394 -11.94 -29.11 13.50
C ALA A 394 -11.86 -29.14 11.97
N LEU A 395 -11.77 -27.97 11.33
CA LEU A 395 -11.63 -27.86 9.87
C LEU A 395 -10.35 -28.54 9.36
N LEU A 396 -9.21 -28.35 10.04
CA LEU A 396 -7.96 -29.05 9.70
C LEU A 396 -8.08 -30.57 9.88
N GLY A 397 -8.81 -31.02 10.90
CA GLY A 397 -9.11 -32.43 11.14
C GLY A 397 -9.88 -33.06 9.98
N VAL A 398 -10.94 -32.39 9.52
CA VAL A 398 -11.73 -32.81 8.36
C VAL A 398 -10.87 -32.85 7.10
N VAL A 399 -10.15 -31.76 6.79
CA VAL A 399 -9.32 -31.65 5.59
C VAL A 399 -8.21 -32.72 5.56
N GLY A 400 -7.63 -33.04 6.72
CA GLY A 400 -6.57 -34.03 6.89
C GLY A 400 -7.06 -35.48 6.89
N ASP A 401 -8.34 -35.74 7.14
CA ASP A 401 -8.89 -37.09 7.10
C ASP A 401 -9.21 -37.50 5.65
N LYS A 402 -8.34 -38.34 5.09
CA LYS A 402 -8.46 -38.86 3.71
C LYS A 402 -9.68 -39.77 3.50
N GLN A 403 -10.30 -40.26 4.58
CA GLN A 403 -11.49 -41.11 4.51
C GLN A 403 -12.79 -40.33 4.67
N ASP A 404 -12.71 -39.04 4.96
CA ASP A 404 -13.88 -38.17 5.03
C ASP A 404 -14.41 -37.81 3.64
N ASP A 405 -15.66 -37.36 3.58
CA ASP A 405 -16.36 -36.99 2.36
C ASP A 405 -15.63 -35.89 1.58
N SER A 406 -15.55 -36.05 0.26
CA SER A 406 -14.77 -35.13 -0.58
C SER A 406 -15.34 -33.71 -0.62
N GLU A 407 -16.66 -33.55 -0.53
CA GLU A 407 -17.31 -32.24 -0.52
C GLU A 407 -17.12 -31.57 0.83
N VAL A 408 -17.30 -32.29 1.94
CA VAL A 408 -17.06 -31.72 3.27
C VAL A 408 -15.60 -31.25 3.42
N ARG A 409 -14.64 -32.04 2.91
CA ARG A 409 -13.22 -31.67 2.86
C ARG A 409 -12.97 -30.44 1.98
N HIS A 410 -13.72 -30.30 0.88
CA HIS A 410 -13.63 -29.16 -0.03
C HIS A 410 -14.10 -27.87 0.64
N TYR A 411 -15.24 -27.90 1.32
CA TYR A 411 -15.78 -26.74 2.02
C TYR A 411 -14.89 -26.36 3.21
N ALA A 412 -14.47 -27.33 4.03
CA ALA A 412 -13.55 -27.06 5.14
C ALA A 412 -12.21 -26.44 4.68
N ALA A 413 -11.66 -26.88 3.54
CA ALA A 413 -10.46 -26.27 2.97
C ALA A 413 -10.71 -24.85 2.44
N SER A 414 -11.90 -24.57 1.91
CA SER A 414 -12.30 -23.23 1.45
C SER A 414 -12.35 -22.26 2.63
N SER A 415 -13.04 -22.64 3.70
CA SER A 415 -13.16 -21.84 4.93
C SER A 415 -11.79 -21.53 5.55
N LEU A 416 -10.89 -22.51 5.63
CA LEU A 416 -9.51 -22.28 6.09
C LEU A 416 -8.74 -21.30 5.21
N THR A 417 -8.94 -21.39 3.89
CA THR A 417 -8.23 -20.54 2.91
C THR A 417 -8.69 -19.10 3.01
N ILE A 418 -10.00 -18.87 3.11
CA ILE A 418 -10.58 -17.54 3.23
C ILE A 418 -10.13 -16.90 4.56
N LYS A 419 -10.20 -17.63 5.68
CA LYS A 419 -9.73 -17.11 6.96
C LYS A 419 -8.24 -16.73 6.95
N LEU A 420 -7.39 -17.54 6.33
CA LEU A 420 -5.98 -17.21 6.16
C LEU A 420 -5.75 -15.96 5.32
N SER A 421 -6.63 -15.69 4.35
CA SER A 421 -6.57 -14.47 3.52
C SER A 421 -6.90 -13.22 4.34
N TYR A 422 -7.88 -13.28 5.23
CA TYR A 422 -8.18 -12.21 6.19
C TYR A 422 -7.03 -11.99 7.18
N LEU A 423 -6.51 -13.06 7.79
CA LEU A 423 -5.34 -12.96 8.68
C LEU A 423 -4.12 -12.33 7.98
N LEU A 424 -3.92 -12.64 6.69
CA LEU A 424 -2.86 -12.01 5.90
C LEU A 424 -3.07 -10.51 5.72
N ALA A 425 -4.30 -10.07 5.47
CA ALA A 425 -4.64 -8.66 5.34
C ALA A 425 -4.41 -7.90 6.66
N GLU A 426 -4.67 -8.54 7.80
CA GLU A 426 -4.54 -7.93 9.13
C GLU A 426 -3.18 -8.10 9.82
N THR A 427 -2.21 -8.76 9.16
CA THR A 427 -0.88 -9.02 9.74
C THR A 427 -0.16 -7.81 10.33
N ASP A 428 -0.42 -6.60 9.81
CA ASP A 428 0.17 -5.38 10.34
C ASP A 428 -0.39 -5.01 11.72
N ASN A 429 -1.66 -5.33 11.97
CA ASN A 429 -2.35 -5.09 13.25
C ASN A 429 -2.01 -6.13 14.32
N LEU A 430 -1.69 -7.36 13.92
CA LEU A 430 -1.38 -8.46 14.85
C LEU A 430 0.01 -8.31 15.48
N SER A 431 0.14 -8.57 16.78
CA SER A 431 1.45 -8.68 17.44
C SER A 431 2.26 -9.87 16.91
N ILE A 432 3.57 -9.88 17.17
CA ILE A 432 4.44 -11.02 16.81
C ILE A 432 3.95 -12.31 17.50
N GLN A 433 3.50 -12.22 18.74
CA GLN A 433 3.02 -13.37 19.51
C GLN A 433 1.71 -13.92 18.94
N GLU A 434 0.77 -13.06 18.57
CA GLU A 434 -0.48 -13.48 17.92
C GLU A 434 -0.19 -14.13 16.56
N LEU A 435 0.69 -13.54 15.75
CA LEU A 435 1.11 -14.15 14.47
C LEU A 435 1.75 -15.53 14.66
N GLU A 436 2.59 -15.70 15.67
CA GLU A 436 3.19 -17.01 15.99
C GLU A 436 2.13 -18.04 16.37
N GLN A 437 1.16 -17.67 17.21
CA GLN A 437 0.06 -18.54 17.60
C GLN A 437 -0.78 -18.95 16.39
N TRP A 438 -1.15 -17.98 15.54
CA TRP A 438 -1.90 -18.24 14.32
C TRP A 438 -1.14 -19.14 13.35
N ILE A 439 0.14 -18.87 13.11
CA ILE A 439 0.96 -19.70 12.21
C ILE A 439 1.05 -21.13 12.73
N GLU A 440 1.33 -21.33 14.03
CA GLU A 440 1.41 -22.69 14.59
C GLU A 440 0.08 -23.43 14.53
N LEU A 441 -1.04 -22.74 14.70
CA LEU A 441 -2.38 -23.32 14.58
C LEU A 441 -2.67 -23.80 13.14
N TYR A 442 -2.28 -23.04 12.11
CA TYR A 442 -2.54 -23.39 10.71
C TYR A 442 -1.49 -24.31 10.07
N LYS A 443 -0.32 -24.46 10.71
CA LYS A 443 0.81 -25.26 10.22
C LYS A 443 0.46 -26.70 9.81
N PRO A 444 -0.43 -27.44 10.51
CA PRO A 444 -0.85 -28.77 10.07
C PRO A 444 -1.44 -28.79 8.65
N GLY A 445 -2.02 -27.68 8.20
CA GLY A 445 -2.55 -27.52 6.84
C GLY A 445 -1.52 -27.71 5.73
N LEU A 446 -0.22 -27.53 6.00
CA LEU A 446 0.84 -27.77 5.02
C LEU A 446 0.94 -29.24 4.58
N ALA A 447 0.56 -30.17 5.47
CA ALA A 447 0.61 -31.61 5.23
C ALA A 447 -0.58 -32.14 4.42
N VAL A 448 -1.54 -31.28 4.06
CA VAL A 448 -2.72 -31.67 3.28
C VAL A 448 -2.33 -31.92 1.82
N GLU A 449 -2.63 -33.13 1.33
CA GLU A 449 -2.21 -33.60 -0.02
C GLU A 449 -3.35 -34.12 -0.90
N ASP A 450 -4.59 -34.23 -0.42
CA ASP A 450 -5.67 -34.88 -1.17
C ASP A 450 -6.90 -33.97 -1.30
N ILE A 451 -6.69 -32.65 -1.42
CA ILE A 451 -7.73 -31.68 -1.83
C ILE A 451 -7.37 -31.09 -3.19
N ASP A 452 -8.33 -30.39 -3.82
CA ASP A 452 -8.12 -29.68 -5.09
C ASP A 452 -6.82 -28.84 -5.08
N GLU A 453 -6.11 -28.87 -6.21
CA GLU A 453 -4.77 -28.28 -6.36
C GLU A 453 -4.78 -26.78 -6.03
N ILE A 454 -5.80 -26.05 -6.48
CA ILE A 454 -5.91 -24.60 -6.28
C ILE A 454 -5.99 -24.28 -4.78
N ARG A 455 -6.83 -25.01 -4.03
CA ARG A 455 -7.00 -24.77 -2.59
C ARG A 455 -5.78 -25.13 -1.78
N ARG A 456 -5.17 -26.27 -2.09
CA ARG A 456 -3.92 -26.71 -1.46
C ARG A 456 -2.83 -25.67 -1.63
N ASP A 457 -2.68 -25.16 -2.85
CA ASP A 457 -1.68 -24.15 -3.16
C ASP A 457 -1.98 -22.82 -2.49
N ASN A 458 -3.25 -22.42 -2.42
CA ASN A 458 -3.65 -21.21 -1.70
C ASN A 458 -3.36 -21.33 -0.19
N LEU A 459 -3.73 -22.45 0.44
CA LEU A 459 -3.46 -22.73 1.85
C LEU A 459 -1.96 -22.66 2.16
N ARG A 460 -1.14 -23.39 1.38
CA ARG A 460 0.33 -23.39 1.53
C ARG A 460 0.94 -22.02 1.29
N ARG A 461 0.52 -21.34 0.22
CA ARG A 461 1.00 -19.99 -0.12
C ARG A 461 0.69 -19.01 1.01
N ASN A 462 -0.50 -19.07 1.57
CA ASN A 462 -0.92 -18.15 2.61
C ASN A 462 -0.16 -18.37 3.92
N ILE A 463 0.02 -19.62 4.36
CA ILE A 463 0.82 -19.96 5.54
C ILE A 463 2.28 -19.48 5.36
N ASN A 464 2.90 -19.78 4.21
CA ASN A 464 4.26 -19.34 3.91
C ASN A 464 4.39 -17.80 3.88
N ASN A 465 3.36 -17.11 3.39
CA ASN A 465 3.32 -15.65 3.38
C ASN A 465 3.25 -15.08 4.81
N LEU A 466 2.46 -15.69 5.71
CA LEU A 466 2.39 -15.32 7.12
C LEU A 466 3.76 -15.50 7.80
N GLU A 467 4.41 -16.66 7.60
CA GLU A 467 5.76 -16.92 8.13
C GLU A 467 6.77 -15.87 7.65
N ARG A 468 6.74 -15.52 6.36
CA ARG A 468 7.61 -14.48 5.81
C ARG A 468 7.34 -13.11 6.45
N ARG A 469 6.07 -12.71 6.63
CA ARG A 469 5.71 -11.45 7.29
C ARG A 469 6.13 -11.44 8.77
N LEU A 470 5.98 -12.56 9.48
CA LEU A 470 6.48 -12.72 10.84
C LEU A 470 8.00 -12.48 10.91
N GLN A 471 8.77 -13.07 10.01
CA GLN A 471 10.22 -12.85 9.96
C GLN A 471 10.59 -11.39 9.66
N GLN A 472 9.89 -10.75 8.73
CA GLN A 472 10.07 -9.33 8.44
C GLN A 472 9.78 -8.45 9.66
N LYS A 473 8.70 -8.75 10.41
CA LYS A 473 8.32 -8.00 11.62
C LYS A 473 9.36 -8.16 12.73
N LYS A 474 9.86 -9.39 12.97
CA LYS A 474 10.96 -9.66 13.90
C LYS A 474 12.24 -8.91 13.53
N GLU A 475 12.63 -8.95 12.26
CA GLU A 475 13.83 -8.25 11.80
C GLU A 475 13.69 -6.73 11.89
N SER A 476 12.50 -6.19 11.57
CA SER A 476 12.20 -4.76 11.74
C SER A 476 12.29 -4.33 13.21
N GLN A 477 11.72 -5.10 14.14
CA GLN A 477 11.82 -4.83 15.58
C GLN A 477 13.27 -4.84 16.07
N LYS A 478 14.04 -5.85 15.64
CA LYS A 478 15.48 -5.96 15.95
C LYS A 478 16.28 -4.77 15.40
N ASN A 479 16.03 -4.38 14.16
CA ASN A 479 16.71 -3.24 13.53
C ASN A 479 16.37 -1.91 14.22
N ARG A 480 15.11 -1.72 14.63
CA ARG A 480 14.69 -0.56 15.42
C ARG A 480 15.41 -0.50 16.76
N LEU A 481 15.51 -1.63 17.46
CA LEU A 481 16.25 -1.72 18.73
C LEU A 481 17.74 -1.44 18.52
N LEU A 482 18.35 -2.00 17.47
CA LEU A 482 19.75 -1.74 17.14
C LEU A 482 20.00 -0.26 16.83
N LEU A 483 19.09 0.39 16.09
CA LEU A 483 19.17 1.82 15.80
C LEU A 483 19.06 2.66 17.07
N GLN A 484 18.17 2.30 18.00
CA GLN A 484 18.03 2.98 19.29
C GLN A 484 19.29 2.84 20.15
N ILE A 485 19.85 1.63 20.27
CA ILE A 485 21.08 1.38 21.03
C ILE A 485 22.25 2.14 20.40
N THR A 486 22.38 2.08 19.07
CA THR A 486 23.44 2.79 18.33
C THR A 486 23.30 4.30 18.51
N GLY A 487 22.08 4.83 18.38
CA GLY A 487 21.79 6.25 18.60
C GLY A 487 22.12 6.70 20.02
N LEU A 488 21.77 5.89 21.04
CA LEU A 488 22.11 6.16 22.43
C LEU A 488 23.63 6.14 22.66
N ALA A 489 24.35 5.17 22.08
CA ALA A 489 25.80 5.09 22.17
C ALA A 489 26.49 6.33 21.55
N ILE A 490 26.02 6.78 20.39
CA ILE A 490 26.51 8.02 19.74
C ILE A 490 26.24 9.23 20.64
N LEU A 491 25.02 9.36 21.18
CA LEU A 491 24.65 10.46 22.06
C LEU A 491 25.53 10.51 23.31
N LEU A 492 25.72 9.38 23.99
CA LEU A 492 26.57 9.27 25.17
C LEU A 492 28.03 9.61 24.83
N HIS A 493 28.52 9.18 23.68
CA HIS A 493 29.86 9.50 23.21
C HIS A 493 30.06 11.01 22.98
N VAL A 494 29.11 11.67 22.31
CA VAL A 494 29.14 13.12 22.10
C VAL A 494 29.07 13.88 23.43
N LEU A 495 28.19 13.45 24.35
CA LEU A 495 28.08 14.06 25.69
C LEU A 495 29.37 13.90 26.51
N PHE A 496 30.00 12.73 26.45
CA PHE A 496 31.28 12.46 27.10
C PHE A 496 32.36 13.45 26.64
N TRP A 497 32.55 13.57 25.33
CA TRP A 497 33.54 14.51 24.77
C TRP A 497 33.19 15.97 25.04
N THR A 498 31.91 16.33 24.99
CA THR A 498 31.44 17.68 25.33
C THR A 498 31.79 18.02 26.78
N GLY A 499 31.52 17.11 27.72
CA GLY A 499 31.90 17.28 29.12
C GLY A 499 33.41 17.45 29.33
N LEU A 500 34.23 16.67 28.61
CA LEU A 500 35.69 16.81 28.65
C LEU A 500 36.16 18.17 28.12
N ILE A 501 35.55 18.71 27.05
CA ILE A 501 35.85 20.05 26.54
C ILE A 501 35.58 21.13 27.59
N PHE A 502 34.51 20.99 28.39
CA PHE A 502 34.23 21.94 29.47
C PHE A 502 35.24 21.84 30.61
N LEU A 503 35.67 20.63 30.96
CA LEU A 503 36.68 20.39 32.00
C LEU A 503 38.11 20.76 31.57
N TYR A 504 38.37 20.84 30.26
CA TYR A 504 39.71 20.95 29.67
C TYR A 504 40.60 22.05 30.28
N PRO A 505 40.16 23.32 30.46
CA PRO A 505 41.05 24.34 31.01
C PRO A 505 41.39 24.18 32.49
N LYS A 506 40.55 23.48 33.25
CA LYS A 506 40.75 23.32 34.69
C LYS A 506 41.58 22.09 35.06
N SER A 507 41.77 21.14 34.14
CA SER A 507 42.44 19.87 34.45
C SER A 507 43.60 19.57 33.50
N PRO A 508 44.87 19.65 33.96
CA PRO A 508 46.04 19.22 33.19
C PRO A 508 45.95 17.76 32.73
N GLN A 509 45.34 16.88 33.55
CA GLN A 509 45.14 15.47 33.20
C GLN A 509 44.21 15.32 32.00
N VAL A 510 43.09 16.06 31.96
CA VAL A 510 42.18 16.04 30.81
C VAL A 510 42.91 16.48 29.54
N ARG A 511 43.71 17.56 29.61
CA ARG A 511 44.49 18.05 28.47
C ARG A 511 45.45 17.01 27.94
N ALA A 512 46.31 16.47 28.81
CA ALA A 512 47.34 15.51 28.43
C ALA A 512 46.76 14.17 27.94
N THR A 513 45.77 13.62 28.64
CA THR A 513 45.27 12.27 28.37
C THR A 513 44.30 12.20 27.21
N PHE A 514 43.38 13.16 27.05
CA PHE A 514 42.29 13.05 26.07
C PHE A 514 42.54 13.85 24.79
N PHE A 515 43.13 15.04 24.89
CA PHE A 515 43.23 15.98 23.77
C PHE A 515 44.61 15.98 23.11
N TRP A 516 45.68 15.96 23.90
CA TRP A 516 47.06 15.98 23.38
C TRP A 516 47.70 14.59 23.26
N ASN A 517 47.00 13.53 23.69
CA ASN A 517 47.41 12.16 23.39
C ASN A 517 46.86 11.73 22.01
N PRO A 518 47.71 11.49 21.00
CA PRO A 518 47.27 11.19 19.64
C PRO A 518 46.50 9.87 19.55
N LYS A 519 46.86 8.88 20.36
CA LYS A 519 46.18 7.57 20.36
C LYS A 519 44.78 7.69 20.94
N VAL A 520 44.62 8.39 22.08
CA VAL A 520 43.31 8.57 22.72
C VAL A 520 42.41 9.43 21.84
N ARG A 521 42.90 10.58 21.35
CA ARG A 521 42.12 11.47 20.47
C ARG A 521 41.68 10.78 19.17
N LYS A 522 42.52 9.92 18.58
CA LYS A 522 42.19 9.21 17.33
C LYS A 522 41.27 8.01 17.55
N ILE A 523 41.59 7.16 18.54
CA ILE A 523 40.89 5.89 18.77
C ILE A 523 39.62 6.13 19.58
N VAL A 524 39.75 6.74 20.77
CA VAL A 524 38.60 7.02 21.65
C VAL A 524 37.78 8.17 21.08
N GLY A 525 38.41 9.16 20.46
CA GLY A 525 37.69 10.27 19.80
C GLY A 525 37.11 9.92 18.42
N LEU A 526 37.21 8.65 18.01
CA LEU A 526 36.71 8.12 16.74
C LEU A 526 37.01 9.05 15.56
N TRP A 527 38.26 9.51 15.45
CA TRP A 527 38.83 10.48 14.47
C TRP A 527 38.15 11.86 14.37
N TYR A 528 36.83 11.96 14.54
CA TYR A 528 36.04 13.17 14.36
C TYR A 528 36.37 14.23 15.42
N VAL A 529 36.73 13.84 16.64
CA VAL A 529 37.10 14.79 17.70
C VAL A 529 38.36 15.57 17.29
N GLY A 530 39.35 14.90 16.71
CA GLY A 530 40.55 15.55 16.20
C GLY A 530 40.25 16.55 15.09
N LEU A 531 39.35 16.20 14.16
CA LEU A 531 38.91 17.13 13.12
C LEU A 531 38.10 18.29 13.71
N ALA A 532 37.17 18.03 14.63
CA ALA A 532 36.38 19.08 15.27
C ALA A 532 37.29 20.10 15.97
N LEU A 533 38.30 19.62 16.69
CA LEU A 533 39.30 20.48 17.35
C LEU A 533 40.13 21.33 16.38
N THR A 534 40.31 20.90 15.13
CA THR A 534 41.05 21.68 14.11
C THR A 534 40.15 22.64 13.33
N TRP A 535 38.88 22.28 13.10
CA TRP A 535 38.02 23.01 12.16
C TRP A 535 36.94 23.86 12.84
N VAL A 536 36.61 23.60 14.10
CA VAL A 536 35.63 24.39 14.85
C VAL A 536 36.35 25.50 15.62
N PRO A 537 36.12 26.80 15.31
CA PRO A 537 36.82 27.92 15.95
C PRO A 537 36.73 27.91 17.48
N PHE A 538 35.53 27.75 18.03
CA PHE A 538 35.29 27.68 19.48
C PHE A 538 36.15 26.60 20.17
N LEU A 539 36.31 25.43 19.55
CA LEU A 539 37.09 24.33 20.11
C LEU A 539 38.59 24.61 20.08
N ARG A 540 39.08 25.31 19.05
CA ARG A 540 40.49 25.73 18.95
C ARG A 540 40.86 26.76 20.01
N GLU A 541 40.02 27.78 20.17
CA GLU A 541 40.20 28.78 21.22
C GLU A 541 40.23 28.12 22.60
N ARG A 542 39.27 27.22 22.85
CA ARG A 542 39.21 26.44 24.10
C ARG A 542 40.46 25.57 24.33
N LEU A 543 41.06 25.05 23.26
CA LEU A 543 42.26 24.20 23.32
C LEU A 543 43.50 25.01 23.76
N PHE A 544 43.63 26.26 23.33
CA PHE A 544 44.80 27.10 23.68
C PHE A 544 44.56 28.08 24.82
N GLU A 545 43.31 28.26 25.27
CA GLU A 545 42.96 29.11 26.42
C GLU A 545 43.88 28.93 27.64
N PRO A 546 44.24 27.70 28.09
CA PRO A 546 45.09 27.52 29.27
C PRO A 546 46.53 28.00 29.10
N PHE A 547 46.96 28.23 27.86
CA PHE A 547 48.31 28.64 27.50
C PHE A 547 48.42 30.12 27.15
N ARG A 548 47.32 30.89 27.20
CA ARG A 548 47.31 32.31 26.80
C ARG A 548 48.41 33.12 27.46
N GLU A 549 48.60 33.00 28.77
CA GLU A 549 49.65 33.73 29.49
C GLU A 549 51.07 33.30 29.05
N SER A 550 51.31 31.99 28.92
CA SER A 550 52.61 31.44 28.50
C SER A 550 52.97 31.82 27.06
N LEU A 551 51.98 31.82 26.15
CA LEU A 551 52.14 32.24 24.76
C LEU A 551 52.52 33.74 24.63
N LEU A 552 52.21 34.54 25.65
CA LEU A 552 52.45 35.98 25.69
C LEU A 552 53.61 36.39 26.60
N SER A 553 54.31 35.45 27.24
CA SER A 553 55.31 35.72 28.27
C SER A 553 56.40 36.70 27.83
N ASP A 554 56.80 36.66 26.55
CA ASP A 554 57.91 37.46 26.03
C ASP A 554 57.48 38.85 25.53
N ALA A 555 56.18 39.11 25.48
CA ALA A 555 55.66 40.42 25.12
C ALA A 555 55.89 41.47 26.23
N ASP A 556 56.20 41.03 27.47
CA ASP A 556 56.41 41.89 28.64
C ASP A 556 55.24 42.89 28.83
N LEU A 557 54.01 42.37 28.76
CA LEU A 557 52.79 43.19 28.82
C LEU A 557 52.57 43.84 30.19
N GLU A 558 53.17 43.30 31.26
CA GLU A 558 53.07 43.86 32.61
C GLU A 558 53.73 45.24 32.71
N ASN A 559 54.82 45.46 31.97
CA ASN A 559 55.57 46.72 31.93
C ASN A 559 55.18 47.62 30.74
N PHE A 560 54.20 47.20 29.93
CA PHE A 560 53.75 47.94 28.76
C PHE A 560 52.66 48.96 29.14
N ASN A 561 52.88 50.24 28.80
CA ASN A 561 51.88 51.29 28.97
C ASN A 561 51.20 51.63 27.62
N PRO A 562 49.93 51.25 27.41
CA PRO A 562 49.22 51.49 26.15
C PRO A 562 49.10 52.97 25.77
N GLN A 563 49.14 53.89 26.75
CA GLN A 563 49.03 55.34 26.50
C GLN A 563 50.30 55.94 25.85
N THR A 564 51.41 55.19 25.87
CA THR A 564 52.69 55.61 25.26
C THR A 564 52.86 55.13 23.81
N TYR A 565 51.88 54.35 23.30
CA TYR A 565 51.89 53.87 21.93
C TYR A 565 51.37 54.93 20.93
N PHE A 566 52.09 55.07 19.82
CA PHE A 566 51.79 56.03 18.77
C PHE A 566 50.74 55.50 17.77
N ALA A 567 49.49 55.37 18.22
CA ALA A 567 48.38 54.85 17.39
C ALA A 567 48.17 55.61 16.07
N LYS A 568 48.52 56.90 16.06
CA LYS A 568 48.41 57.78 14.89
C LYS A 568 49.67 57.84 14.02
N SER A 569 50.69 57.03 14.30
CA SER A 569 51.90 57.00 13.48
C SER A 569 51.54 56.75 12.01
N PRO A 570 52.03 57.59 11.08
CA PRO A 570 51.74 57.42 9.67
C PRO A 570 52.44 56.16 9.16
N VAL A 571 51.68 55.27 8.52
CA VAL A 571 52.20 54.08 7.87
C VAL A 571 51.80 54.08 6.40
N GLN A 572 52.74 53.72 5.53
CA GLN A 572 52.51 53.63 4.09
C GLN A 572 52.34 52.16 3.69
N HIS A 573 51.21 51.80 3.08
CA HIS A 573 51.05 50.48 2.46
C HIS A 573 51.80 50.44 1.12
N GLU A 574 52.72 49.49 0.95
CA GLU A 574 53.65 49.53 -0.20
C GLU A 574 52.96 49.31 -1.55
N ALA A 575 51.94 48.45 -1.61
CA ALA A 575 51.26 48.15 -2.88
C ALA A 575 50.29 49.26 -3.33
N SER A 576 49.61 49.94 -2.41
CA SER A 576 48.65 51.03 -2.75
C SER A 576 49.27 52.43 -2.68
N GLY A 577 50.42 52.59 -2.00
CA GLY A 577 51.04 53.88 -1.72
C GLY A 577 50.27 54.74 -0.70
N GLU A 578 49.15 54.23 -0.17
CA GLU A 578 48.26 54.96 0.74
C GLU A 578 48.91 55.14 2.12
N ILE A 579 48.75 56.34 2.69
CA ILE A 579 49.25 56.69 4.03
C ILE A 579 48.06 56.83 4.97
N GLN A 580 48.04 56.02 6.02
CA GLN A 580 47.00 56.04 7.05
C GLN A 580 47.61 55.97 8.45
N PRO A 581 46.85 56.31 9.50
CA PRO A 581 47.21 55.99 10.88
C PRO A 581 47.43 54.48 11.08
N LEU A 582 48.48 54.10 11.82
CA LEU A 582 48.89 52.71 12.04
C LEU A 582 47.74 51.81 12.56
N ASN A 583 46.95 52.30 13.50
CA ASN A 583 45.81 51.55 14.05
C ASN A 583 44.62 51.38 13.07
N LYS A 584 44.52 52.21 12.04
CA LYS A 584 43.52 52.05 10.97
C LYS A 584 44.01 51.13 9.87
N ALA A 585 45.29 51.19 9.54
CA ALA A 585 45.91 50.36 8.52
C ALA A 585 46.01 48.89 8.95
N ILE A 586 46.31 48.64 10.22
CA ILE A 586 46.43 47.30 10.80
C ILE A 586 45.62 47.27 12.12
N PRO A 587 44.29 47.09 12.06
CA PRO A 587 43.45 47.04 13.25
C PRO A 587 43.54 45.69 13.99
N GLU A 588 43.89 44.62 13.30
CA GLU A 588 44.00 43.24 13.81
C GLU A 588 45.06 42.45 13.03
N ILE A 589 45.46 41.28 13.56
CA ILE A 589 46.40 40.36 12.89
C ILE A 589 45.62 39.52 11.87
N ASN A 590 45.58 39.98 10.62
CA ASN A 590 44.77 39.33 9.57
C ASN A 590 45.57 39.12 8.28
N GLY A 591 45.89 37.85 8.02
CA GLY A 591 46.82 37.40 6.98
C GLY A 591 48.28 37.59 7.38
N GLN A 592 49.16 37.61 6.38
CA GLN A 592 50.60 37.79 6.58
C GLN A 592 50.96 39.27 6.40
N ILE A 593 51.50 39.88 7.46
CA ILE A 593 51.76 41.31 7.55
C ILE A 593 53.23 41.53 7.96
N LEU A 594 53.94 42.40 7.23
CA LEU A 594 55.29 42.83 7.56
C LEU A 594 55.29 44.34 7.83
N LEU A 595 55.70 44.73 9.03
CA LEU A 595 55.86 46.11 9.45
C LEU A 595 57.34 46.51 9.43
N VAL A 596 57.69 47.37 8.49
CA VAL A 596 59.06 47.86 8.27
C VAL A 596 59.19 49.25 8.88
N GLY A 597 60.28 49.52 9.60
CA GLY A 597 60.56 50.86 10.11
C GLY A 597 61.91 50.99 10.79
N GLU A 598 62.47 52.19 10.80
CA GLU A 598 63.71 52.50 11.49
C GLU A 598 63.65 52.16 12.98
N SER A 599 64.83 52.02 13.60
CA SER A 599 64.93 51.84 15.05
C SER A 599 64.27 53.02 15.80
N GLY A 600 63.58 52.73 16.91
CA GLY A 600 62.90 53.75 17.72
C GLY A 600 61.53 54.21 17.22
N LEU A 601 61.03 53.76 16.06
CA LEU A 601 59.69 54.15 15.53
C LEU A 601 58.49 53.41 16.18
N GLY A 602 58.70 52.68 17.28
CA GLY A 602 57.61 52.06 18.05
C GLY A 602 57.02 50.76 17.49
N LYS A 603 57.75 50.01 16.65
CA LYS A 603 57.31 48.71 16.08
C LYS A 603 56.92 47.68 17.15
N SER A 604 57.80 47.42 18.11
CA SER A 604 57.54 46.47 19.20
C SER A 604 56.40 46.96 20.12
N MET A 605 56.29 48.27 20.35
CA MET A 605 55.18 48.86 21.11
C MET A 605 53.83 48.64 20.39
N PHE A 606 53.83 48.68 19.06
CA PHE A 606 52.64 48.37 18.28
C PHE A 606 52.26 46.90 18.36
N LEU A 607 53.22 45.97 18.22
CA LEU A 607 52.94 44.55 18.37
C LEU A 607 52.35 44.24 19.74
N ARG A 608 52.95 44.77 20.82
CA ARG A 608 52.44 44.59 22.19
C ARG A 608 51.02 45.13 22.35
N HIS A 609 50.71 46.28 21.77
CA HIS A 609 49.35 46.81 21.74
C HIS A 609 48.37 45.86 21.03
N LEU A 610 48.73 45.43 19.81
CA LEU A 610 47.90 44.57 18.96
C LEU A 610 47.60 43.22 19.62
N VAL A 611 48.63 42.64 20.26
CA VAL A 611 48.53 41.38 20.99
C VAL A 611 47.68 41.53 22.26
N GLN A 612 47.86 42.62 23.03
CA GLN A 612 47.05 42.89 24.22
C GLN A 612 45.57 43.13 23.91
N SER A 613 45.27 43.72 22.74
CA SER A 613 43.90 43.99 22.29
C SER A 613 43.24 42.82 21.53
N SER A 614 43.98 41.74 21.26
CA SER A 614 43.45 40.62 20.47
C SER A 614 42.50 39.74 21.30
N GLU A 615 41.32 39.46 20.77
CA GLU A 615 40.38 38.49 21.35
C GLU A 615 40.81 37.03 21.07
N GLY A 616 41.58 36.84 19.99
CA GLY A 616 42.10 35.56 19.54
C GLY A 616 43.23 35.00 20.41
N ILE A 617 43.67 33.79 20.10
CA ILE A 617 44.87 33.21 20.71
C ILE A 617 46.07 33.73 19.92
N VAL A 618 46.96 34.47 20.57
CA VAL A 618 48.15 35.03 19.93
C VAL A 618 49.40 34.52 20.65
N VAL A 619 50.45 34.24 19.89
CA VAL A 619 51.79 33.97 20.41
C VAL A 619 52.73 35.12 20.05
N TYR A 620 53.46 35.63 21.04
CA TYR A 620 54.49 36.63 20.84
C TYR A 620 55.87 35.97 20.91
N LEU A 621 56.66 36.12 19.85
CA LEU A 621 57.97 35.50 19.70
C LEU A 621 59.01 36.56 19.32
N PRO A 622 60.02 36.82 20.17
CA PRO A 622 61.21 37.53 19.73
C PRO A 622 61.92 36.68 18.68
N ALA A 623 62.31 37.28 17.55
CA ALA A 623 62.89 36.54 16.43
C ALA A 623 64.14 35.73 16.84
N HIS A 624 64.94 36.22 17.79
CA HIS A 624 66.14 35.54 18.29
C HIS A 624 65.85 34.24 19.04
N GLN A 625 64.61 33.98 19.45
CA GLN A 625 64.22 32.70 20.07
C GLN A 625 63.79 31.66 19.03
N CYS A 626 63.72 32.02 17.76
CA CYS A 626 63.28 31.16 16.67
C CYS A 626 64.43 30.43 15.95
N ASP A 627 65.63 30.35 16.54
CA ASP A 627 66.80 29.67 15.95
C ASP A 627 66.51 28.20 15.60
N ALA A 628 65.77 27.49 16.47
CA ALA A 628 65.30 26.13 16.24
C ALA A 628 64.01 26.04 15.39
N GLY A 629 63.49 27.18 14.92
CA GLY A 629 62.25 27.32 14.16
C GLY A 629 61.05 27.80 15.00
N VAL A 630 60.05 28.38 14.31
CA VAL A 630 58.86 28.98 14.95
C VAL A 630 58.03 27.97 15.72
N ILE A 631 57.80 26.77 15.14
CA ILE A 631 57.03 25.71 15.83
C ILE A 631 57.72 25.28 17.13
N ALA A 632 59.05 25.15 17.13
CA ALA A 632 59.81 24.79 18.32
C ALA A 632 59.73 25.90 19.38
N ALA A 633 59.82 27.17 18.98
CA ALA A 633 59.64 28.31 19.89
C ALA A 633 58.23 28.35 20.51
N ILE A 634 57.18 28.03 19.74
CA ILE A 634 55.81 27.87 20.26
C ILE A 634 55.73 26.69 21.23
N GLN A 635 56.36 25.56 20.92
CA GLN A 635 56.36 24.36 21.78
C GLN A 635 57.03 24.61 23.13
N GLU A 636 58.07 25.42 23.19
CA GLU A 636 58.73 25.79 24.46
C GLU A 636 57.82 26.64 25.36
N LYS A 637 56.78 27.26 24.80
CA LYS A 637 55.74 27.99 25.55
C LYS A 637 54.55 27.11 25.96
N LEU A 638 54.56 25.83 25.63
CA LEU A 638 53.48 24.89 25.92
C LEU A 638 53.96 23.79 26.86
N ASP A 639 53.02 23.17 27.58
CA ASP A 639 53.33 22.06 28.49
C ASP A 639 53.98 20.88 27.74
N ASP A 640 54.85 20.12 28.42
CA ASP A 640 55.64 19.04 27.81
C ASP A 640 54.82 17.96 27.08
N TYR A 641 53.57 17.72 27.51
CA TYR A 641 52.71 16.75 26.83
C TYR A 641 52.26 17.21 25.44
N VAL A 642 52.27 18.52 25.15
CA VAL A 642 51.98 19.07 23.80
C VAL A 642 53.14 18.77 22.85
N LYS A 643 54.38 18.73 23.36
CA LYS A 643 55.59 18.41 22.59
C LYS A 643 55.56 16.99 22.00
N GLN A 644 54.73 16.10 22.57
CA GLN A 644 54.58 14.71 22.14
C GLN A 644 53.71 14.54 20.87
N ASP A 645 53.05 15.59 20.40
CA ASP A 645 52.18 15.56 19.21
C ASP A 645 52.42 16.77 18.27
N PRO A 646 53.64 16.89 17.69
CA PRO A 646 54.03 18.06 16.90
C PRO A 646 53.20 18.23 15.62
N TYR A 647 52.75 17.14 15.01
CA TYR A 647 51.93 17.18 13.80
C TYR A 647 50.55 17.79 14.05
N PHE A 648 49.94 17.51 15.20
CA PHE A 648 48.67 18.11 15.56
C PHE A 648 48.79 19.61 15.82
N LEU A 649 49.83 20.03 16.57
CA LEU A 649 50.12 21.45 16.77
C LEU A 649 50.38 22.18 15.44
N GLN A 650 51.16 21.58 14.54
CA GLN A 650 51.39 22.13 13.20
C GLN A 650 50.08 22.26 12.40
N SER A 651 49.21 21.25 12.48
CA SER A 651 47.88 21.30 11.83
C SER A 651 47.01 22.43 12.40
N LEU A 652 47.03 22.64 13.71
CA LEU A 652 46.30 23.73 14.37
C LEU A 652 46.80 25.11 13.92
N ILE A 653 48.12 25.28 13.86
CA ILE A 653 48.76 26.52 13.41
C ILE A 653 48.42 26.80 11.94
N TYR A 654 48.52 25.80 11.07
CA TYR A 654 48.16 25.92 9.66
C TYR A 654 46.70 26.34 9.45
N HIS A 655 45.79 25.95 10.35
CA HIS A 655 44.37 26.33 10.30
C HIS A 655 44.05 27.62 11.04
N CYS A 656 45.04 28.39 11.52
CA CYS A 656 44.85 29.64 12.29
C CYS A 656 44.25 29.44 13.68
N ALA A 657 44.66 28.38 14.40
CA ALA A 657 44.29 28.25 15.81
C ALA A 657 45.04 29.24 16.72
N ILE A 658 46.19 29.74 16.25
CA ILE A 658 47.04 30.72 16.93
C ILE A 658 47.52 31.72 15.90
N ASP A 659 47.38 33.01 16.17
CA ASP A 659 48.01 34.09 15.41
C ASP A 659 49.44 34.29 15.90
N ILE A 660 50.39 34.55 14.99
CA ILE A 660 51.82 34.56 15.32
C ILE A 660 52.37 35.97 15.16
N CYS A 661 52.94 36.53 16.23
CA CYS A 661 53.70 37.79 16.20
C CYS A 661 55.20 37.51 16.35
N ILE A 662 56.00 37.98 15.40
CA ILE A 662 57.46 37.82 15.41
C ILE A 662 58.14 39.19 15.43
N ASP A 663 58.83 39.51 16.53
CA ASP A 663 59.45 40.83 16.71
C ASP A 663 60.96 40.80 16.41
N GLY A 664 61.44 41.71 15.55
CA GLY A 664 62.86 41.95 15.32
C GLY A 664 63.55 41.01 14.33
N LEU A 665 62.96 40.79 13.13
CA LEU A 665 63.56 39.93 12.09
C LEU A 665 64.98 40.31 11.66
N ASN A 666 65.39 41.55 11.90
CA ASN A 666 66.71 42.08 11.60
C ASN A 666 67.75 41.84 12.71
N GLU A 667 67.36 41.24 13.84
CA GLU A 667 68.19 41.06 15.04
C GLU A 667 68.74 39.63 15.18
N VAL A 668 68.63 38.82 14.11
CA VAL A 668 68.97 37.40 14.10
C VAL A 668 69.99 37.05 13.04
N THR A 669 70.55 35.85 13.12
CA THR A 669 71.48 35.34 12.11
C THR A 669 70.79 35.16 10.74
N PRO A 670 71.53 35.21 9.61
CA PRO A 670 70.97 34.94 8.29
C PRO A 670 70.28 33.55 8.18
N ASP A 671 70.77 32.54 8.91
CA ASP A 671 70.20 31.19 8.91
C ASP A 671 68.84 31.16 9.64
N THR A 672 68.76 31.77 10.82
CA THR A 672 67.50 31.93 11.58
C THR A 672 66.47 32.69 10.74
N GLN A 673 66.93 33.74 10.06
CA GLN A 673 66.11 34.53 9.16
C GLN A 673 65.56 33.68 8.00
N ALA A 674 66.41 32.90 7.31
CA ALA A 674 65.98 32.00 6.23
C ALA A 674 64.95 30.93 6.71
N ASN A 675 65.06 30.47 7.95
CA ASN A 675 64.09 29.54 8.54
C ASN A 675 62.74 30.20 8.84
N LEU A 676 62.74 31.43 9.36
CA LEU A 676 61.52 32.23 9.60
C LEU A 676 60.77 32.49 8.31
N ILE A 677 61.52 32.86 7.28
CA ILE A 677 61.07 33.03 5.90
C ILE A 677 60.34 31.79 5.39
N LYS A 678 61.01 30.63 5.46
CA LYS A 678 60.47 29.36 4.97
C LYS A 678 59.22 28.94 5.73
N PHE A 679 59.15 29.28 7.02
CA PHE A 679 57.98 29.04 7.84
C PHE A 679 56.78 29.85 7.36
N VAL A 680 56.95 31.14 7.06
CA VAL A 680 55.89 32.02 6.54
C VAL A 680 55.38 31.50 5.20
N GLU A 681 56.27 31.11 4.28
CA GLU A 681 55.92 30.54 2.98
C GLU A 681 55.09 29.25 3.12
N SER A 682 55.48 28.39 4.06
CA SER A 682 54.80 27.10 4.28
C SER A 682 53.45 27.23 4.99
N ASN A 683 53.18 28.37 5.65
CA ASN A 683 51.99 28.62 6.47
C ASN A 683 51.20 29.83 5.95
N PHE A 684 50.98 29.89 4.63
CA PHE A 684 50.29 30.99 3.95
C PHE A 684 48.86 31.27 4.39
N LYS A 685 48.20 30.30 5.06
CA LYS A 685 46.85 30.49 5.61
C LYS A 685 46.87 31.14 7.00
N THR A 686 47.96 30.97 7.75
CA THR A 686 48.10 31.44 9.13
C THR A 686 48.24 32.97 9.17
N ASN A 687 47.61 33.60 10.15
CA ASN A 687 47.84 35.02 10.39
C ASN A 687 49.20 35.20 11.07
N ILE A 688 50.09 35.95 10.41
CA ILE A 688 51.46 36.15 10.88
C ILE A 688 51.79 37.64 10.76
N MET A 689 52.16 38.27 11.87
CA MET A 689 52.60 39.65 11.94
C MET A 689 54.08 39.70 12.29
N MET A 690 54.88 40.42 11.50
CA MET A 690 56.34 40.49 11.69
C MET A 690 56.85 41.93 11.65
N THR A 691 57.96 42.21 12.34
CA THR A 691 58.61 43.53 12.30
C THR A 691 60.06 43.44 11.80
N THR A 692 60.50 44.44 11.03
CA THR A 692 61.89 44.54 10.53
C THR A 692 62.33 45.99 10.28
N GLN A 693 63.58 46.19 9.85
CA GLN A 693 64.17 47.48 9.49
C GLN A 693 64.28 47.69 7.96
N PRO A 694 64.38 48.93 7.45
CA PRO A 694 64.29 49.24 6.01
C PRO A 694 65.42 48.71 5.14
N ASN A 695 66.60 48.41 5.70
CA ASN A 695 67.74 47.86 4.96
C ASN A 695 67.60 46.35 4.68
N TRP A 696 66.37 45.86 4.59
CA TRP A 696 66.05 44.45 4.46
C TRP A 696 65.11 44.25 3.26
N THR A 697 65.56 43.47 2.26
CA THR A 697 64.75 43.13 1.08
C THR A 697 63.90 41.88 1.32
N PRO A 698 62.61 41.88 0.92
CA PRO A 698 61.64 40.87 1.33
C PRO A 698 61.66 39.60 0.48
N LEU A 699 60.96 38.61 1.03
CA LEU A 699 60.56 37.34 0.43
C LEU A 699 59.63 37.48 -0.76
N PRO A 700 59.64 36.53 -1.70
CA PRO A 700 58.67 36.50 -2.77
C PRO A 700 57.36 35.85 -2.28
N THR A 701 56.33 36.65 -2.05
CA THR A 701 54.95 36.17 -2.15
C THR A 701 54.00 37.35 -2.37
N GLU A 702 53.12 37.25 -3.36
CA GLU A 702 52.09 38.26 -3.67
C GLU A 702 51.04 38.46 -2.55
N MET A 703 51.12 37.68 -1.46
CA MET A 703 50.17 37.69 -0.33
C MET A 703 50.67 38.43 0.92
N LEU A 704 51.91 38.91 0.96
CA LEU A 704 52.47 39.62 2.10
C LEU A 704 52.07 41.11 2.07
N LYS A 705 51.32 41.58 3.07
CA LYS A 705 50.98 43.00 3.21
C LYS A 705 52.14 43.74 3.86
N ILE A 706 52.84 44.58 3.10
CA ILE A 706 54.00 45.34 3.60
C ILE A 706 53.58 46.76 3.96
N TYR A 707 53.90 47.16 5.18
CA TYR A 707 53.60 48.46 5.75
C TYR A 707 54.88 49.12 6.24
N THR A 708 55.19 50.31 5.73
CA THR A 708 56.39 51.06 6.10
C THR A 708 56.04 52.23 7.02
N LEU A 709 56.48 52.14 8.28
CA LEU A 709 56.35 53.16 9.32
C LEU A 709 57.16 54.40 8.95
N LYS A 710 56.51 55.56 8.95
CA LYS A 710 57.16 56.85 8.70
C LYS A 710 57.46 57.56 10.03
N PRO A 711 58.52 58.37 10.11
CA PRO A 711 58.78 59.19 11.28
C PRO A 711 57.60 60.09 11.62
N LEU A 712 57.33 60.30 12.91
CA LEU A 712 56.37 61.28 13.37
C LEU A 712 56.85 62.67 12.91
N LYS A 713 56.06 63.34 12.07
CA LYS A 713 56.25 64.78 11.87
C LYS A 713 55.78 65.46 13.15
N TYR A 714 56.70 66.11 13.85
CA TYR A 714 56.32 67.05 14.90
C TYR A 714 55.53 68.17 14.22
N GLU A 715 54.23 68.28 14.53
CA GLU A 715 53.47 69.51 14.26
C GLU A 715 53.77 70.54 15.34
#